data_AF-A0AAJ7FQB7-F1
#
_entry.id   AF-A0AAJ7FQB7-F1
#
_cell.length_a   1.000
_cell.length_b   1.000
_cell.length_c   1.000
_cell.angle_alpha   90.00
_cell.angle_beta   90.00
_cell.angle_gamma   90.00
#
_symmetry.space_group_name_H-M   'P 1'
#
loop_
_entity.id
_entity.type
_entity.pdbx_description
1 polymer ?
#
loop_
_entity_poly.entity_id
_entity_poly.type
_entity_poly.pdbx_seq_one_letter_code
_entity_poly.pdbx_strand_id
1 'polypeptide(L)'
;MNFLFRSLNRQIFYLRASRISLKMSSTGSSSTSSTESSRHYANPYDDYSSTKHNSIVDKDKNIIQDTFKEELTSNIKVLMQMLERNEKHWSFDDYSIYTGVTGIAYLFYHYGKYFHEDAYIMRAAKLIRGSLEKAKGKRHVTFLTGIAGPLALGAVINHLHFDREESKNLIERLRSMSKYVLEDDSDLPDELLYGRSGYLFTILYVNSHISPAPFDGDFIRKVIASIIKSGRKYSAATRCESPIMYSWYDKEYLGGAHGLAGILYILLQAREYLTQSQLSDVIQPALRYLIKLKYPSGNFPSSVGSQSDKLVHWCHGAPSMTMLFCLAYKVFQDKKYLDTAVQCGEVIWLRGLLKKGYGLCHGVSGNAYTFLYLFQETKDTKHLYRACKFAEWCMDYGTHQNRIPDRPFSLFEGLAGTIYFLIDLGEPMLAKFPGYTLNRLDMSNSTIKIFLSKRVVFPDNVEPAGLIVRDEKIYKIVRGLGRHEIQALLEEYPDALVEDFASSVLMPGVIDSHVHVNEPGRTDWEGFRTATKAAAVGGVTTIVDMPLNSIPPTTTLQNLRVKANKAEGKVYVDVGFWGGVIPGNDKDLRELVNAGVVGFKCFLCPSGVDEFPHVDLPDVEKALKELKATNSVLAFHAETELTKPVDVSNGDSMLYETFLRSRPAEMEVNAIKAVSTLCKLYKVRCHIVHLSASDALPLIKDAKNNGAPLTVETCHHYLNLSAEQVPKNATEYKCCPPIREKSNQDKLWRGLQDGTLDMVVSDHSPCTAELKRCGDFLAAWGGISSLQFGLPLMWTGAKEKGLTLQDVSRLLTRVPAELCSLNKRKGSLEEGMDADFVVWDPEKIIKIKESEILHKNKLTPYEGKELYGRVVATILRGNYIYKHDKLSDKPIGNLLLRNEHR
;
A
#
# COMPACT_ATOMS: atom_id res chain seq x y z
N MET A 1 57.53 22.12 15.02
CA MET A 1 57.34 22.80 13.71
C MET A 1 56.28 22.12 12.83
N ASN A 2 56.14 20.79 12.81
CA ASN A 2 55.11 20.06 12.03
C ASN A 2 53.65 20.10 12.57
N PHE A 3 53.44 20.60 13.79
CA PHE A 3 52.09 20.75 14.38
C PHE A 3 51.39 22.06 13.96
N LEU A 4 52.17 23.12 13.70
CA LEU A 4 51.68 24.43 13.24
C LEU A 4 51.27 24.42 11.75
N PHE A 5 51.93 23.61 10.92
CA PHE A 5 51.60 23.48 9.49
C PHE A 5 50.29 22.73 9.21
N ARG A 6 49.87 21.82 10.09
CA ARG A 6 48.59 21.08 9.95
C ARG A 6 47.37 21.89 10.41
N SER A 7 47.56 22.84 11.33
CA SER A 7 46.52 23.76 11.78
C SER A 7 46.21 24.85 10.72
N LEU A 8 47.26 25.41 10.08
CA LEU A 8 47.07 26.43 9.04
C LEU A 8 46.32 25.89 7.80
N ASN A 9 46.60 24.66 7.34
CA ASN A 9 45.92 24.09 6.17
C ASN A 9 44.44 23.74 6.41
N ARG A 10 44.00 23.57 7.66
CA ARG A 10 42.58 23.38 8.00
C ARG A 10 41.79 24.70 8.09
N GLN A 11 42.43 25.82 8.42
CA GLN A 11 41.82 27.16 8.36
C GLN A 11 41.72 27.73 6.93
N ILE A 12 42.61 27.32 6.01
CA ILE A 12 42.64 27.84 4.64
C ILE A 12 41.40 27.42 3.81
N PHE A 13 40.71 26.35 4.17
CA PHE A 13 39.45 25.98 3.51
C PHE A 13 38.28 26.91 3.86
N TYR A 14 38.32 27.56 5.03
CA TYR A 14 37.30 28.53 5.46
C TYR A 14 37.58 29.96 4.97
N LEU A 15 38.86 30.32 4.70
CA LEU A 15 39.24 31.66 4.24
C LEU A 15 39.17 31.86 2.71
N ARG A 16 39.05 30.79 1.91
CA ARG A 16 38.81 30.90 0.46
C ARG A 16 37.34 31.12 0.08
N ALA A 17 36.40 30.98 1.02
CA ALA A 17 35.00 31.34 0.81
C ALA A 17 34.73 32.87 0.91
N SER A 18 35.75 33.69 1.19
CA SER A 18 35.58 35.13 1.48
C SER A 18 36.21 36.12 0.50
N ARG A 19 36.80 35.70 -0.63
CA ARG A 19 37.28 36.64 -1.66
C ARG A 19 37.21 36.04 -3.07
N ILE A 20 36.20 36.44 -3.84
CA ILE A 20 36.26 36.85 -5.26
C ILE A 20 34.99 37.70 -5.48
N SER A 21 35.16 39.02 -5.47
CA SER A 21 34.13 39.99 -5.83
C SER A 21 34.40 40.43 -7.26
N LEU A 22 33.53 40.10 -8.20
CA LEU A 22 33.53 40.70 -9.54
C LEU A 22 32.41 41.74 -9.61
N LYS A 23 32.84 42.98 -9.86
CA LYS A 23 32.04 44.17 -10.10
C LYS A 23 31.06 43.95 -11.26
N MET A 24 29.82 44.40 -11.10
CA MET A 24 29.10 45.14 -12.13
C MET A 24 28.14 46.16 -11.49
N SER A 25 28.01 47.28 -12.20
CA SER A 25 27.50 48.59 -11.81
C SER A 25 25.99 48.68 -11.61
N SER A 26 25.55 49.42 -10.59
CA SER A 26 24.41 50.34 -10.72
C SER A 26 24.48 51.46 -9.67
N THR A 27 24.11 52.64 -10.15
CA THR A 27 24.08 53.95 -9.49
C THR A 27 22.93 54.06 -8.48
N GLY A 28 23.15 54.76 -7.37
CA GLY A 28 22.06 55.24 -6.50
C GLY A 28 22.50 55.53 -5.07
N SER A 29 22.60 56.82 -4.73
CA SER A 29 22.80 57.32 -3.38
C SER A 29 21.49 57.27 -2.57
N SER A 30 21.56 56.84 -1.31
CA SER A 30 21.02 57.59 -0.15
C SER A 30 21.26 56.86 1.17
N SER A 31 21.57 57.66 2.18
CA SER A 31 21.84 57.33 3.58
C SER A 31 20.60 56.87 4.35
N THR A 32 20.73 55.91 5.29
CA THR A 32 20.46 56.13 6.74
C THR A 32 20.47 54.83 7.58
N SER A 33 21.11 54.96 8.75
CA SER A 33 20.87 54.28 10.04
C SER A 33 21.12 52.77 10.21
N SER A 34 22.03 52.49 11.15
CA SER A 34 22.33 51.21 11.77
C SER A 34 21.15 50.66 12.57
N THR A 35 20.51 49.62 12.06
CA THR A 35 19.62 48.72 12.83
C THR A 35 20.19 47.31 12.75
N GLU A 36 20.29 46.60 13.89
CA GLU A 36 20.80 45.22 13.93
C GLU A 36 20.06 44.35 12.89
N SER A 37 20.76 43.90 11.84
CA SER A 37 20.08 43.21 10.74
C SER A 37 19.51 41.86 11.18
N SER A 38 18.18 41.79 11.37
CA SER A 38 17.46 40.53 11.61
C SER A 38 17.78 39.50 10.52
N ARG A 39 17.95 38.22 10.89
CA ARG A 39 18.26 37.09 9.98
C ARG A 39 17.04 36.53 9.24
N HIS A 40 15.84 36.97 9.61
CA HIS A 40 14.56 36.58 9.02
C HIS A 40 13.74 37.82 8.63
N TYR A 41 12.74 37.63 7.80
CA TYR A 41 11.67 38.58 7.55
C TYR A 41 10.59 38.41 8.62
N ALA A 42 9.92 39.51 8.97
CA ALA A 42 8.65 39.38 9.69
C ALA A 42 7.68 38.58 8.80
N ASN A 43 6.96 37.63 9.39
CA ASN A 43 5.98 36.85 8.63
C ASN A 43 4.80 37.74 8.22
N PRO A 44 4.57 37.99 6.91
CA PRO A 44 3.51 38.88 6.45
C PRO A 44 2.15 38.19 6.37
N TYR A 45 2.08 36.87 6.56
CA TYR A 45 0.86 36.09 6.39
C TYR A 45 0.03 36.06 7.68
N ASP A 46 -1.27 36.28 7.55
CA ASP A 46 -2.24 35.95 8.59
C ASP A 46 -2.17 34.45 8.92
N ASP A 47 -2.17 34.13 10.22
CA ASP A 47 -2.24 32.73 10.66
C ASP A 47 -3.63 32.13 10.40
N TYR A 48 -3.70 30.80 10.42
CA TYR A 48 -4.92 30.07 10.12
C TYR A 48 -6.06 30.49 11.06
N SER A 49 -7.23 30.78 10.46
CA SER A 49 -8.48 31.00 11.17
C SER A 49 -9.56 30.10 10.59
N SER A 50 -10.25 29.35 11.45
CA SER A 50 -11.36 28.47 11.06
C SER A 50 -12.63 29.22 10.65
N THR A 51 -12.71 30.52 10.96
CA THR A 51 -13.88 31.38 10.68
C THR A 51 -13.73 32.22 9.41
N LYS A 52 -12.51 32.40 8.89
CA LYS A 52 -12.27 33.04 7.59
C LYS A 52 -12.34 31.97 6.49
N HIS A 53 -13.01 32.25 5.37
CA HIS A 53 -12.95 31.38 4.20
C HIS A 53 -11.49 31.22 3.75
N ASN A 54 -10.96 30.01 3.84
CA ASN A 54 -9.60 29.67 3.43
C ASN A 54 -9.65 28.89 2.12
N SER A 55 -9.15 29.50 1.04
CA SER A 55 -9.15 28.91 -0.31
C SER A 55 -7.99 27.94 -0.58
N ILE A 56 -7.12 27.69 0.42
CA ILE A 56 -5.89 26.92 0.23
C ILE A 56 -6.03 25.50 0.79
N VAL A 57 -6.71 25.35 1.93
CA VAL A 57 -6.90 24.06 2.61
C VAL A 57 -8.38 23.75 2.83
N ASP A 58 -8.76 22.48 2.68
CA ASP A 58 -10.08 21.96 3.04
C ASP A 58 -9.99 21.37 4.46
N LYS A 59 -10.68 22.00 5.41
CA LYS A 59 -10.65 21.63 6.83
C LYS A 59 -11.31 20.28 7.12
N ASP A 60 -12.34 19.92 6.35
CA ASP A 60 -13.14 18.72 6.64
C ASP A 60 -12.44 17.48 6.05
N LYS A 61 -11.66 17.68 4.99
CA LYS A 61 -10.90 16.62 4.32
C LYS A 61 -9.44 16.54 4.74
N ASN A 62 -8.90 17.54 5.43
CA ASN A 62 -7.47 17.66 5.75
C ASN A 62 -6.58 17.58 4.49
N ILE A 63 -6.98 18.27 3.42
CA ILE A 63 -6.24 18.29 2.15
C ILE A 63 -6.00 19.73 1.67
N ILE A 64 -5.07 19.88 0.74
CA ILE A 64 -4.90 21.10 -0.05
C ILE A 64 -6.00 21.15 -1.11
N GLN A 65 -6.60 22.32 -1.34
CA GLN A 65 -7.62 22.51 -2.37
C GLN A 65 -7.00 22.38 -3.77
N ASP A 66 -7.81 21.90 -4.73
CA ASP A 66 -7.31 21.57 -6.07
C ASP A 66 -6.81 22.82 -6.82
N THR A 67 -7.42 23.98 -6.61
CA THR A 67 -6.95 25.27 -7.17
C THR A 67 -5.51 25.60 -6.75
N PHE A 68 -5.16 25.39 -5.48
CA PHE A 68 -3.79 25.59 -5.01
C PHE A 68 -2.84 24.50 -5.50
N LYS A 69 -3.31 23.24 -5.66
CA LYS A 69 -2.49 22.18 -6.27
C LYS A 69 -2.15 22.46 -7.72
N GLU A 70 -3.07 23.04 -8.48
CA GLU A 70 -2.85 23.47 -9.86
C GLU A 70 -1.79 24.58 -9.93
N GLU A 71 -1.90 25.59 -9.06
CA GLU A 71 -0.91 26.66 -8.93
C GLU A 71 0.47 26.12 -8.55
N LEU A 72 0.51 25.23 -7.55
CA LEU A 72 1.73 24.54 -7.11
C LEU A 72 2.39 23.79 -8.26
N THR A 73 1.62 23.00 -9.02
CA THR A 73 2.09 22.21 -10.16
C THR A 73 2.64 23.12 -11.27
N SER A 74 1.95 24.23 -11.55
CA SER A 74 2.39 25.22 -12.54
C SER A 74 3.74 25.83 -12.16
N ASN A 75 3.88 26.27 -10.90
CA ASN A 75 5.13 26.85 -10.40
C ASN A 75 6.28 25.84 -10.35
N ILE A 76 6.03 24.59 -9.96
CA ILE A 76 7.04 23.51 -9.99
C ILE A 76 7.63 23.38 -11.39
N LYS A 77 6.80 23.39 -12.44
CA LYS A 77 7.26 23.30 -13.83
C LYS A 77 8.11 24.50 -14.24
N VAL A 78 7.72 25.73 -13.85
CA VAL A 78 8.50 26.95 -14.12
C VAL A 78 9.87 26.89 -13.44
N LEU A 79 9.91 26.51 -12.16
CA LEU A 79 11.15 26.39 -11.39
C LEU A 79 12.04 25.26 -11.93
N MET A 80 11.45 24.15 -12.39
CA MET A 80 12.21 23.09 -13.04
C MET A 80 12.88 23.58 -14.33
N GLN A 81 12.15 24.30 -15.18
CA GLN A 81 12.75 24.91 -16.38
C GLN A 81 13.87 25.89 -16.01
N MET A 82 13.70 26.68 -14.95
CA MET A 82 14.75 27.57 -14.45
C MET A 82 15.99 26.79 -14.00
N LEU A 83 15.83 25.67 -13.28
CA LEU A 83 16.93 24.83 -12.85
C LEU A 83 17.70 24.25 -14.05
N GLU A 84 16.99 23.73 -15.04
CA GLU A 84 17.58 23.13 -16.25
C GLU A 84 18.28 24.14 -17.15
N ARG A 85 17.70 25.34 -17.36
CA ARG A 85 18.35 26.43 -18.12
C ARG A 85 19.68 26.87 -17.52
N ASN A 86 19.90 26.61 -16.23
CA ASN A 86 21.11 26.96 -15.50
C ASN A 86 22.08 25.77 -15.33
N GLU A 87 21.96 24.71 -16.13
CA GLU A 87 22.82 23.52 -16.07
C GLU A 87 24.32 23.83 -16.13
N LYS A 88 24.72 24.84 -16.90
CA LYS A 88 26.13 25.29 -16.98
C LYS A 88 26.72 25.76 -15.64
N HIS A 89 25.89 26.08 -14.65
CA HIS A 89 26.29 26.53 -13.32
C HIS A 89 26.29 25.42 -12.28
N TRP A 90 25.91 24.19 -12.64
CA TRP A 90 25.96 23.07 -11.71
C TRP A 90 27.41 22.70 -11.40
N SER A 91 27.70 22.47 -10.12
CA SER A 91 29.05 22.12 -9.69
C SER A 91 29.29 20.62 -9.88
N PHE A 92 29.70 20.23 -11.08
CA PHE A 92 30.00 18.82 -11.36
C PHE A 92 31.23 18.31 -10.59
N ASP A 93 32.08 19.17 -10.03
CA ASP A 93 33.22 18.74 -9.18
C ASP A 93 32.80 18.34 -7.77
N ASP A 94 31.63 18.80 -7.34
CA ASP A 94 30.99 18.38 -6.10
C ASP A 94 30.02 17.22 -6.41
N TYR A 95 30.42 16.01 -6.02
CA TYR A 95 29.62 14.80 -6.22
C TYR A 95 28.58 14.59 -5.10
N SER A 96 28.55 15.44 -4.07
CA SER A 96 27.70 15.22 -2.89
C SER A 96 26.20 15.34 -3.20
N ILE A 97 25.36 14.75 -2.34
CA ILE A 97 23.91 14.98 -2.36
C ILE A 97 23.57 16.37 -1.81
N TYR A 98 24.36 16.86 -0.87
CA TYR A 98 24.09 18.08 -0.14
C TYR A 98 24.17 19.33 -1.04
N THR A 99 25.35 19.60 -1.60
CA THR A 99 25.63 20.79 -2.43
C THR A 99 25.97 20.46 -3.88
N GLY A 100 26.20 19.18 -4.17
CA GLY A 100 26.69 18.70 -5.45
C GLY A 100 25.61 18.29 -6.45
N VAL A 101 26.08 17.77 -7.59
CA VAL A 101 25.22 17.37 -8.71
C VAL A 101 24.38 16.13 -8.42
N THR A 102 24.79 15.28 -7.48
CA THR A 102 23.96 14.14 -7.04
C THR A 102 22.70 14.63 -6.33
N GLY A 103 22.74 15.79 -5.65
CA GLY A 103 21.54 16.41 -5.07
C GLY A 103 20.51 16.81 -6.13
N ILE A 104 20.98 17.33 -7.26
CA ILE A 104 20.15 17.65 -8.43
C ILE A 104 19.60 16.37 -9.05
N ALA A 105 20.42 15.32 -9.16
CA ALA A 105 19.98 14.00 -9.61
C ALA A 105 18.89 13.42 -8.70
N TYR A 106 18.99 13.63 -7.38
CA TYR A 106 17.99 13.18 -6.42
C TYR A 106 16.65 13.90 -6.63
N LEU A 107 16.66 15.20 -6.91
CA LEU A 107 15.46 15.92 -7.34
C LEU A 107 14.88 15.35 -8.64
N PHE A 108 15.69 15.12 -9.68
CA PHE A 108 15.18 14.58 -10.95
C PHE A 108 14.55 13.21 -10.78
N TYR A 109 15.15 12.36 -9.95
CA TYR A 109 14.55 11.07 -9.62
C TYR A 109 13.20 11.23 -8.93
N HIS A 110 13.09 12.14 -7.96
CA HIS A 110 11.85 12.42 -7.25
C HIS A 110 10.77 13.03 -8.17
N TYR A 111 11.14 14.01 -9.00
CA TYR A 111 10.27 14.62 -10.01
C TYR A 111 9.75 13.58 -11.01
N GLY A 112 10.64 12.77 -11.58
CA GLY A 112 10.26 11.73 -12.54
C GLY A 112 9.33 10.69 -11.95
N LYS A 113 9.50 10.34 -10.66
CA LYS A 113 8.57 9.46 -9.96
C LYS A 113 7.19 10.10 -9.72
N TYR A 114 7.16 11.36 -9.31
CA TYR A 114 5.92 12.04 -8.96
C TYR A 114 5.06 12.34 -10.19
N PHE A 115 5.67 12.79 -11.28
CA PHE A 115 4.96 13.13 -12.53
C PHE A 115 4.93 11.99 -13.56
N HIS A 116 5.47 10.81 -13.22
CA HIS A 116 5.59 9.66 -14.13
C HIS A 116 6.34 9.99 -15.43
N GLU A 117 7.47 10.68 -15.31
CA GLU A 117 8.29 11.11 -16.44
C GLU A 117 9.66 10.39 -16.46
N ASP A 118 9.73 9.25 -17.15
CA ASP A 118 10.92 8.39 -17.23
C ASP A 118 12.18 9.10 -17.74
N ALA A 119 12.01 10.14 -18.56
CA ALA A 119 13.10 10.98 -19.04
C ALA A 119 13.93 11.59 -17.89
N TYR A 120 13.27 12.01 -16.80
CA TYR A 120 13.94 12.55 -15.62
C TYR A 120 14.62 11.46 -14.79
N ILE A 121 14.06 10.24 -14.75
CA ILE A 121 14.71 9.09 -14.09
C ILE A 121 16.01 8.71 -14.83
N MET A 122 15.97 8.68 -16.17
CA MET A 122 17.17 8.47 -16.99
C MET A 122 18.21 9.58 -16.80
N ARG A 123 17.76 10.85 -16.72
CA ARG A 123 18.64 11.99 -16.48
C ARG A 123 19.31 11.89 -15.09
N ALA A 124 18.57 11.51 -14.06
CA ALA A 124 19.10 11.26 -12.72
C ALA A 124 20.20 10.18 -12.75
N ALA A 125 19.94 9.03 -13.39
CA ALA A 125 20.92 7.95 -13.52
C ALA A 125 22.22 8.40 -14.22
N LYS A 126 22.11 9.22 -15.28
CA LYS A 126 23.26 9.79 -16.00
C LYS A 126 24.11 10.70 -15.10
N LEU A 127 23.48 11.59 -14.34
CA LEU A 127 24.18 12.49 -13.42
C LEU A 127 24.89 11.72 -12.29
N ILE A 128 24.25 10.67 -11.75
CA ILE A 128 24.86 9.82 -10.73
C ILE A 128 26.08 9.09 -11.27
N ARG A 129 26.00 8.51 -12.48
CA ARG A 129 27.15 7.87 -13.11
C ARG A 129 28.33 8.83 -13.23
N GLY A 130 28.11 10.06 -13.71
CA GLY A 130 29.14 11.10 -13.77
C GLY A 130 29.72 11.46 -12.39
N SER A 131 28.88 11.48 -11.36
CA SER A 131 29.30 11.74 -9.97
C SER A 131 30.17 10.63 -9.40
N LEU A 132 29.80 9.36 -9.65
CA LEU A 132 30.56 8.18 -9.22
C LEU A 132 31.95 8.12 -9.86
N GLU A 133 32.07 8.53 -11.12
CA GLU A 133 33.36 8.65 -11.82
C GLU A 133 34.28 9.68 -11.15
N LYS A 134 33.76 10.86 -10.83
CA LYS A 134 34.53 11.93 -10.16
C LYS A 134 34.86 11.62 -8.70
N ALA A 135 34.06 10.79 -8.05
CA ALA A 135 34.28 10.39 -6.68
C ALA A 135 35.26 9.21 -6.52
N LYS A 136 35.88 8.73 -7.62
CA LYS A 136 36.93 7.70 -7.57
C LYS A 136 38.04 8.11 -6.58
N GLY A 137 38.36 7.20 -5.65
CA GLY A 137 39.37 7.41 -4.61
C GLY A 137 38.93 8.24 -3.40
N LYS A 138 37.71 8.79 -3.38
CA LYS A 138 37.17 9.50 -2.20
C LYS A 138 36.72 8.51 -1.13
N ARG A 139 36.87 8.90 0.14
CA ARG A 139 36.63 8.01 1.30
C ARG A 139 35.59 8.51 2.31
N HIS A 140 34.94 9.65 2.06
CA HIS A 140 33.92 10.18 2.98
C HIS A 140 32.67 9.29 2.97
N VAL A 141 32.27 8.79 4.13
CA VAL A 141 31.33 7.66 4.23
C VAL A 141 29.85 8.03 4.35
N THR A 142 29.47 9.29 4.20
CA THR A 142 28.11 9.73 4.50
C THR A 142 27.22 9.88 3.29
N PHE A 143 25.91 9.86 3.53
CA PHE A 143 24.89 10.06 2.49
C PHE A 143 24.94 11.48 1.91
N LEU A 144 24.99 12.50 2.78
CA LEU A 144 24.79 13.88 2.33
C LEU A 144 26.05 14.47 1.68
N THR A 145 27.22 14.34 2.31
CA THR A 145 28.45 14.97 1.80
C THR A 145 29.46 13.98 1.22
N GLY A 146 29.31 12.68 1.50
CA GLY A 146 30.23 11.62 1.13
C GLY A 146 29.84 10.84 -0.12
N ILE A 147 30.68 9.86 -0.47
CA ILE A 147 30.46 8.98 -1.63
C ILE A 147 29.36 7.94 -1.38
N ALA A 148 28.98 7.73 -0.12
CA ALA A 148 27.92 6.80 0.22
C ALA A 148 26.55 7.26 -0.35
N GLY A 149 26.31 8.56 -0.46
CA GLY A 149 25.11 9.11 -1.09
C GLY A 149 24.93 8.71 -2.55
N PRO A 150 25.86 9.09 -3.45
CA PRO A 150 25.80 8.69 -4.86
C PRO A 150 25.74 7.18 -5.07
N LEU A 151 26.46 6.41 -4.24
CA LEU A 151 26.40 4.95 -4.28
C LEU A 151 25.01 4.43 -3.93
N ALA A 152 24.39 4.93 -2.85
CA ALA A 152 23.08 4.49 -2.40
C ALA A 152 21.96 4.88 -3.37
N LEU A 153 21.95 6.13 -3.84
CA LEU A 153 20.97 6.58 -4.82
C LEU A 153 21.14 5.84 -6.15
N GLY A 154 22.39 5.63 -6.58
CA GLY A 154 22.69 4.81 -7.76
C GLY A 154 22.25 3.36 -7.61
N ALA A 155 22.48 2.73 -6.46
CA ALA A 155 22.06 1.36 -6.19
C ALA A 155 20.54 1.20 -6.28
N VAL A 156 19.79 2.13 -5.66
CA VAL A 156 18.33 2.14 -5.67
C VAL A 156 17.77 2.36 -7.08
N ILE A 157 18.29 3.36 -7.80
CA ILE A 157 17.81 3.67 -9.15
C ILE A 157 18.09 2.50 -10.11
N ASN A 158 19.29 1.91 -10.05
CA ASN A 158 19.62 0.76 -10.89
C ASN A 158 18.78 -0.48 -10.53
N HIS A 159 18.52 -0.74 -9.25
CA HIS A 159 17.71 -1.88 -8.82
C HIS A 159 16.28 -1.81 -9.37
N LEU A 160 15.68 -0.61 -9.30
CA LEU A 160 14.27 -0.40 -9.59
C LEU A 160 14.00 -0.16 -11.08
N HIS A 161 14.94 0.44 -11.81
CA HIS A 161 14.68 0.97 -13.16
C HIS A 161 15.66 0.50 -14.24
N PHE A 162 16.85 0.01 -13.86
CA PHE A 162 17.91 -0.30 -14.84
C PHE A 162 18.57 -1.65 -14.54
N ASP A 163 19.85 -1.67 -14.15
CA ASP A 163 20.68 -2.87 -14.05
C ASP A 163 20.85 -3.36 -12.61
N ARG A 164 20.27 -4.54 -12.31
CA ARG A 164 20.37 -5.15 -10.98
C ARG A 164 21.79 -5.61 -10.62
N GLU A 165 22.64 -5.96 -11.59
CA GLU A 165 24.03 -6.34 -11.29
C GLU A 165 24.85 -5.11 -10.92
N GLU A 166 24.66 -3.99 -11.63
CA GLU A 166 25.29 -2.73 -11.23
C GLU A 166 24.80 -2.28 -9.85
N SER A 167 23.51 -2.48 -9.54
CA SER A 167 23.00 -2.23 -8.19
C SER A 167 23.75 -3.04 -7.13
N LYS A 168 23.96 -4.34 -7.34
CA LYS A 168 24.75 -5.20 -6.43
C LYS A 168 26.19 -4.71 -6.28
N ASN A 169 26.84 -4.30 -7.37
CA ASN A 169 28.20 -3.74 -7.33
C ASN A 169 28.28 -2.48 -6.46
N LEU A 170 27.30 -1.57 -6.58
CA LEU A 170 27.24 -0.34 -5.79
C LEU A 170 26.98 -0.65 -4.31
N ILE A 171 26.13 -1.64 -4.00
CA ILE A 171 25.87 -2.12 -2.64
C ILE A 171 27.14 -2.71 -2.02
N GLU A 172 27.90 -3.52 -2.74
CA GLU A 172 29.15 -4.09 -2.21
C GLU A 172 30.21 -3.01 -1.95
N ARG A 173 30.25 -1.97 -2.79
CA ARG A 173 31.07 -0.78 -2.51
C ARG A 173 30.65 -0.10 -1.22
N LEU A 174 29.35 0.07 -0.96
CA LEU A 174 28.84 0.61 0.32
C LEU A 174 29.22 -0.28 1.51
N ARG A 175 29.08 -1.61 1.37
CA ARG A 175 29.45 -2.59 2.41
C ARG A 175 30.94 -2.47 2.75
N SER A 176 31.80 -2.31 1.75
CA SER A 176 33.26 -2.19 1.92
C SER A 176 33.70 -0.96 2.74
N MET A 177 32.85 0.06 2.86
CA MET A 177 33.12 1.28 3.61
C MET A 177 32.98 1.09 5.12
N SER A 178 32.31 0.01 5.56
CA SER A 178 32.14 -0.34 6.98
C SER A 178 33.46 -0.45 7.75
N LYS A 179 34.55 -0.83 7.09
CA LYS A 179 35.88 -0.88 7.71
C LYS A 179 36.34 0.45 8.32
N TYR A 180 35.92 1.58 7.75
CA TYR A 180 36.24 2.92 8.27
C TYR A 180 35.26 3.38 9.36
N VAL A 181 34.06 2.81 9.36
CA VAL A 181 32.95 3.15 10.25
C VAL A 181 33.07 2.38 11.57
N LEU A 182 33.46 1.11 11.50
CA LEU A 182 33.52 0.20 12.64
C LEU A 182 34.89 0.19 13.35
N GLU A 183 35.87 0.93 12.83
CA GLU A 183 37.19 1.07 13.46
C GLU A 183 37.08 1.93 14.75
N ASP A 184 37.54 1.35 15.87
CA ASP A 184 37.38 1.90 17.22
C ASP A 184 38.21 3.20 17.45
N ASP A 185 39.37 3.32 16.80
CA ASP A 185 40.28 4.48 16.91
C ASP A 185 40.20 5.42 15.69
N SER A 186 39.10 5.37 14.95
CA SER A 186 38.89 6.20 13.77
C SER A 186 38.56 7.66 14.15
N ASP A 187 39.24 8.61 13.49
CA ASP A 187 38.96 10.06 13.54
C ASP A 187 37.61 10.46 12.91
N LEU A 188 36.79 9.48 12.49
CA LEU A 188 35.47 9.71 11.89
C LEU A 188 34.50 10.27 12.95
N PRO A 189 33.85 11.43 12.70
CA PRO A 189 32.84 11.95 13.60
C PRO A 189 31.58 11.08 13.60
N ASP A 190 30.61 11.39 14.46
CA ASP A 190 29.35 10.64 14.54
C ASP A 190 28.16 11.40 13.96
N GLU A 191 28.31 12.67 13.60
CA GLU A 191 27.23 13.52 13.09
C GLU A 191 26.78 13.16 11.66
N LEU A 192 25.69 13.78 11.20
CA LEU A 192 24.98 13.37 9.99
C LEU A 192 25.75 13.70 8.72
N LEU A 193 26.42 14.85 8.64
CA LEU A 193 27.01 15.31 7.39
C LEU A 193 28.30 14.57 7.04
N TYR A 194 29.16 14.26 8.01
CA TYR A 194 30.50 13.70 7.81
C TYR A 194 30.77 12.43 8.63
N GLY A 195 29.84 12.00 9.49
CA GLY A 195 30.05 10.93 10.44
C GLY A 195 29.23 9.65 10.30
N ARG A 196 29.37 8.77 11.31
CA ARG A 196 28.74 7.44 11.38
C ARG A 196 27.22 7.49 11.24
N SER A 197 26.53 8.51 11.77
CA SER A 197 25.07 8.63 11.60
C SER A 197 24.66 8.83 10.14
N GLY A 198 25.47 9.55 9.35
CA GLY A 198 25.25 9.68 7.92
C GLY A 198 25.43 8.37 7.15
N TYR A 199 26.35 7.50 7.59
CA TYR A 199 26.50 6.15 7.03
C TYR A 199 25.34 5.24 7.45
N LEU A 200 24.91 5.30 8.71
CA LEU A 200 23.74 4.57 9.19
C LEU A 200 22.49 4.94 8.38
N PHE A 201 22.26 6.23 8.12
CA PHE A 201 21.19 6.67 7.23
C PHE A 201 21.33 6.06 5.82
N THR A 202 22.54 6.01 5.27
CA THR A 202 22.80 5.45 3.93
C THR A 202 22.33 4.00 3.82
N ILE A 203 22.74 3.13 4.75
CA ILE A 203 22.42 1.70 4.67
C ILE A 203 20.94 1.45 4.93
N LEU A 204 20.32 2.22 5.84
CA LEU A 204 18.88 2.17 6.08
C LEU A 204 18.09 2.67 4.87
N TYR A 205 18.57 3.70 4.18
CA TYR A 205 17.96 4.22 2.95
C TYR A 205 17.93 3.13 1.87
N VAL A 206 19.04 2.42 1.65
CA VAL A 206 19.09 1.31 0.68
C VAL A 206 18.12 0.19 1.08
N ASN A 207 18.13 -0.24 2.35
CA ASN A 207 17.21 -1.26 2.84
C ASN A 207 15.73 -0.87 2.68
N SER A 208 15.39 0.42 2.78
CA SER A 208 14.01 0.89 2.62
C SER A 208 13.51 0.91 1.17
N HIS A 209 14.38 0.67 0.18
CA HIS A 209 14.02 0.73 -1.25
C HIS A 209 14.30 -0.56 -2.02
N ILE A 210 15.05 -1.51 -1.45
CA ILE A 210 15.46 -2.75 -2.12
C ILE A 210 15.03 -3.94 -1.26
N SER A 211 14.26 -4.86 -1.85
CA SER A 211 13.89 -6.14 -1.24
C SER A 211 14.47 -7.32 -2.05
N PRO A 212 15.08 -8.33 -1.40
CA PRO A 212 15.35 -8.41 0.04
C PRO A 212 16.38 -7.36 0.50
N ALA A 213 16.30 -6.97 1.79
CA ALA A 213 17.15 -5.95 2.38
C ALA A 213 18.66 -6.30 2.24
N PRO A 214 19.48 -5.45 1.60
CA PRO A 214 20.88 -5.80 1.34
C PRO A 214 21.81 -5.79 2.56
N PHE A 215 21.45 -5.05 3.61
CA PHE A 215 22.20 -4.98 4.86
C PHE A 215 21.40 -5.67 5.98
N ASP A 216 21.98 -6.72 6.58
CA ASP A 216 21.32 -7.46 7.66
C ASP A 216 21.27 -6.68 8.98
N GLY A 217 20.43 -7.16 9.91
CA GLY A 217 20.22 -6.50 11.20
C GLY A 217 21.46 -6.46 12.08
N ASP A 218 22.33 -7.46 12.02
CA ASP A 218 23.55 -7.52 12.82
C ASP A 218 24.58 -6.49 12.36
N PHE A 219 24.67 -6.29 11.05
CA PHE A 219 25.48 -5.24 10.46
C PHE A 219 25.01 -3.85 10.91
N ILE A 220 23.70 -3.60 10.91
CA ILE A 220 23.13 -2.33 11.38
C ILE A 220 23.38 -2.14 12.88
N ARG A 221 23.18 -3.19 13.69
CA ARG A 221 23.45 -3.18 15.15
C ARG A 221 24.90 -2.83 15.47
N LYS A 222 25.86 -3.30 14.68
CA LYS A 222 27.29 -2.94 14.84
C LYS A 222 27.53 -1.44 14.64
N VAL A 223 26.96 -0.83 13.60
CA VAL A 223 27.09 0.62 13.35
C VAL A 223 26.47 1.43 14.48
N ILE A 224 25.27 1.04 14.93
CA ILE A 224 24.59 1.67 16.08
C ILE A 224 25.45 1.57 17.35
N ALA A 225 26.02 0.40 17.62
CA ALA A 225 26.87 0.17 18.78
C ALA A 225 28.09 1.10 18.77
N SER A 226 28.74 1.29 17.62
CA SER A 226 29.85 2.25 17.48
C SER A 226 29.43 3.69 17.79
N ILE A 227 28.27 4.14 17.28
CA ILE A 227 27.74 5.49 17.55
C ILE A 227 27.46 5.69 19.05
N ILE A 228 26.79 4.73 19.70
CA ILE A 228 26.46 4.82 21.13
C ILE A 228 27.71 4.72 22.00
N LYS A 229 28.65 3.82 21.68
CA LYS A 229 29.92 3.66 22.40
C LYS A 229 30.75 4.95 22.35
N SER A 230 30.88 5.55 21.17
CA SER A 230 31.57 6.84 20.99
C SER A 230 30.93 7.95 21.84
N GLY A 231 29.60 8.09 21.77
CA GLY A 231 28.87 9.11 22.51
C GLY A 231 28.95 8.96 24.03
N ARG A 232 28.91 7.72 24.53
CA ARG A 232 29.04 7.42 25.98
C ARG A 232 30.46 7.74 26.45
N LYS A 233 31.47 7.37 25.67
CA LYS A 233 32.88 7.65 25.97
C LYS A 233 33.12 9.16 26.08
N TYR A 234 32.62 9.93 25.11
CA TYR A 234 32.75 11.38 25.11
C TYR A 234 32.01 12.02 26.29
N SER A 235 30.73 11.66 26.50
CA SER A 235 29.93 12.18 27.62
C SER A 235 30.60 11.92 28.98
N ALA A 236 31.11 10.71 29.21
CA ALA A 236 31.83 10.38 30.45
C ALA A 236 33.11 11.21 30.62
N ALA A 237 33.87 11.42 29.53
CA ALA A 237 35.11 12.19 29.56
C ALA A 237 34.88 13.69 29.84
N THR A 238 33.78 14.26 29.32
CA THR A 238 33.43 15.68 29.53
C THR A 238 32.52 15.92 30.72
N ARG A 239 32.08 14.86 31.41
CA ARG A 239 31.06 14.90 32.48
C ARG A 239 29.76 15.57 32.01
N CYS A 240 29.36 15.29 30.78
CA CYS A 240 28.10 15.78 30.23
C CYS A 240 26.90 15.15 30.95
N GLU A 241 25.82 15.91 31.17
CA GLU A 241 24.59 15.40 31.78
C GLU A 241 23.86 14.39 30.87
N SER A 242 23.98 14.55 29.54
CA SER A 242 23.38 13.63 28.57
C SER A 242 24.11 12.29 28.56
N PRO A 243 23.44 11.12 28.53
CA PRO A 243 24.10 9.82 28.46
C PRO A 243 25.01 9.63 27.24
N ILE A 244 24.73 10.37 26.17
CA ILE A 244 25.56 10.46 24.97
C ILE A 244 25.69 11.92 24.54
N MET A 245 26.90 12.32 24.18
CA MET A 245 27.20 13.63 23.61
C MET A 245 28.36 13.49 22.63
N TYR A 246 28.50 14.44 21.71
CA TYR A 246 29.49 14.39 20.64
C TYR A 246 30.05 15.79 20.39
N SER A 247 31.34 15.86 20.05
CA SER A 247 31.98 17.08 19.55
C SER A 247 32.29 17.01 18.07
N TRP A 248 32.13 18.12 17.38
CA TRP A 248 32.67 18.33 16.04
C TRP A 248 33.37 19.69 15.99
N TYR A 249 34.64 19.71 15.57
CA TYR A 249 35.53 20.89 15.72
C TYR A 249 35.49 21.52 17.12
N ASP A 250 35.70 20.68 18.14
CA ASP A 250 35.76 21.07 19.55
C ASP A 250 34.51 21.79 20.07
N LYS A 251 33.35 21.55 19.43
CA LYS A 251 32.05 22.09 19.83
C LYS A 251 30.98 21.01 19.92
N GLU A 252 30.19 21.07 20.99
CA GLU A 252 29.02 20.23 21.21
C GLU A 252 27.80 20.84 20.50
N TYR A 253 27.65 20.54 19.21
CA TYR A 253 26.50 21.00 18.42
C TYR A 253 25.22 20.24 18.80
N LEU A 254 24.08 20.91 18.65
CA LEU A 254 22.78 20.34 19.04
C LEU A 254 21.82 20.09 17.87
N GLY A 255 21.98 20.80 16.75
CA GLY A 255 21.05 20.75 15.61
C GLY A 255 21.15 19.49 14.74
N GLY A 256 20.28 19.41 13.73
CA GLY A 256 20.13 18.22 12.87
C GLY A 256 21.32 17.88 11.97
N ALA A 257 22.14 18.85 11.58
CA ALA A 257 23.28 18.62 10.69
C ALA A 257 24.51 18.05 11.45
N HIS A 258 24.97 18.80 12.46
CA HIS A 258 26.24 18.52 13.14
C HIS A 258 26.10 18.03 14.58
N GLY A 259 24.87 17.90 15.08
CA GLY A 259 24.62 17.82 16.51
C GLY A 259 23.80 16.64 16.97
N LEU A 260 23.59 16.61 18.28
CA LEU A 260 22.90 15.54 19.00
C LEU A 260 21.50 15.25 18.43
N ALA A 261 20.75 16.26 18.00
CA ALA A 261 19.40 16.04 17.45
C ALA A 261 19.41 15.18 16.19
N GLY A 262 20.36 15.42 15.28
CA GLY A 262 20.48 14.62 14.05
C GLY A 262 20.83 13.16 14.35
N ILE A 263 21.76 12.95 15.27
CA ILE A 263 22.19 11.62 15.70
C ILE A 263 21.02 10.86 16.34
N LEU A 264 20.31 11.47 17.30
CA LEU A 264 19.14 10.87 17.93
C LEU A 264 18.03 10.59 16.92
N TYR A 265 17.84 11.46 15.93
CA TYR A 265 16.83 11.26 14.89
C TYR A 265 17.12 10.02 14.05
N ILE A 266 18.37 9.83 13.60
CA ILE A 266 18.75 8.63 12.84
C ILE A 266 18.65 7.38 13.72
N LEU A 267 19.09 7.42 14.99
CA LEU A 267 18.96 6.29 15.91
C LEU A 267 17.50 5.90 16.16
N LEU A 268 16.58 6.86 16.33
CA LEU A 268 15.15 6.58 16.47
C LEU A 268 14.51 6.06 15.17
N GLN A 269 15.01 6.50 14.02
CA GLN A 269 14.65 5.92 12.73
C GLN A 269 15.24 4.53 12.51
N ALA A 270 16.13 4.06 13.39
CA ALA A 270 16.70 2.71 13.40
C ALA A 270 16.25 1.90 14.63
N ARG A 271 15.15 2.31 15.30
CA ARG A 271 14.73 1.77 16.60
C ARG A 271 14.50 0.25 16.67
N GLU A 272 14.18 -0.38 15.54
CA GLU A 272 14.00 -1.84 15.48
C GLU A 272 15.32 -2.60 15.72
N TYR A 273 16.46 -1.91 15.59
CA TYR A 273 17.79 -2.46 15.86
C TYR A 273 18.35 -1.98 17.21
N LEU A 274 17.58 -1.23 17.99
CA LEU A 274 17.95 -0.80 19.34
C LEU A 274 17.37 -1.77 20.38
N THR A 275 18.13 -2.05 21.43
CA THR A 275 17.59 -2.76 22.58
C THR A 275 16.65 -1.85 23.38
N GLN A 276 15.74 -2.45 24.15
CA GLN A 276 14.87 -1.68 25.05
C GLN A 276 15.68 -0.82 26.04
N SER A 277 16.81 -1.32 26.53
CA SER A 277 17.72 -0.56 27.41
C SER A 277 18.40 0.62 26.72
N GLN A 278 18.78 0.48 25.44
CA GLN A 278 19.30 1.62 24.67
C GLN A 278 18.22 2.69 24.49
N LEU A 279 16.96 2.30 24.27
CA LEU A 279 15.85 3.23 24.19
C LEU A 279 15.60 3.95 25.53
N SER A 280 15.45 3.21 26.63
CA SER A 280 15.08 3.77 27.94
C SER A 280 16.22 4.51 28.64
N ASP A 281 17.46 4.04 28.50
CA ASP A 281 18.58 4.49 29.34
C ASP A 281 19.51 5.44 28.59
N VAL A 282 19.44 5.48 27.25
CA VAL A 282 20.31 6.32 26.42
C VAL A 282 19.50 7.36 25.64
N ILE A 283 18.60 6.90 24.77
CA ILE A 283 17.89 7.78 23.84
C ILE A 283 16.92 8.69 24.59
N GLN A 284 16.06 8.11 25.45
CA GLN A 284 15.04 8.89 26.15
C GLN A 284 15.63 9.95 27.09
N PRO A 285 16.70 9.68 27.88
CA PRO A 285 17.31 10.71 28.72
C PRO A 285 18.08 11.75 27.90
N ALA A 286 18.72 11.39 26.78
CA ALA A 286 19.34 12.37 25.87
C ALA A 286 18.31 13.33 25.24
N LEU A 287 17.11 12.83 24.89
CA LEU A 287 15.99 13.68 24.45
C LEU A 287 15.54 14.64 25.56
N ARG A 288 15.46 14.17 26.81
CA ARG A 288 15.10 15.04 27.96
C ARG A 288 16.16 16.11 28.19
N TYR A 289 17.44 15.77 28.04
CA TYR A 289 18.53 16.74 28.09
C TYR A 289 18.39 17.83 27.02
N LEU A 290 18.08 17.46 25.77
CA LEU A 290 17.82 18.45 24.71
C LEU A 290 16.70 19.42 25.09
N ILE A 291 15.57 18.92 25.61
CA ILE A 291 14.43 19.77 26.03
C ILE A 291 14.86 20.81 27.08
N LYS A 292 15.78 20.47 27.99
CA LYS A 292 16.28 21.40 29.03
C LYS A 292 17.07 22.58 28.44
N LEU A 293 17.66 22.42 27.27
CA LEU A 293 18.48 23.46 26.62
C LEU A 293 17.65 24.45 25.80
N LYS A 294 16.33 24.27 25.71
CA LYS A 294 15.43 25.14 24.95
C LYS A 294 15.42 26.57 25.53
N TYR A 295 15.50 27.56 24.66
CA TYR A 295 15.39 28.97 25.05
C TYR A 295 13.96 29.33 25.49
N PRO A 296 13.78 30.45 26.24
CA PRO A 296 12.45 30.96 26.57
C PRO A 296 11.54 31.23 25.36
N SER A 297 12.13 31.54 24.19
CA SER A 297 11.39 31.71 22.93
C SER A 297 10.77 30.42 22.39
N GLY A 298 11.21 29.24 22.86
CA GLY A 298 10.89 27.94 22.28
C GLY A 298 11.91 27.45 21.25
N ASN A 299 12.89 28.28 20.85
CA ASN A 299 13.96 27.88 19.94
C ASN A 299 15.08 27.11 20.66
N PHE A 300 16.04 26.56 19.91
CA PHE A 300 17.14 25.78 20.45
C PHE A 300 18.52 26.37 20.10
N PRO A 301 19.52 26.23 21.00
CA PRO A 301 20.89 26.66 20.75
C PRO A 301 21.51 25.89 19.58
N SER A 302 22.44 26.53 18.87
CA SER A 302 23.26 25.85 17.87
C SER A 302 24.21 24.82 18.49
N SER A 303 24.72 25.13 19.68
CA SER A 303 25.67 24.34 20.45
C SER A 303 25.49 24.62 21.95
N VAL A 304 25.94 23.70 22.79
CA VAL A 304 25.95 23.89 24.25
C VAL A 304 26.66 25.20 24.61
N GLY A 305 26.08 25.96 25.56
CA GLY A 305 26.60 27.25 26.02
C GLY A 305 26.33 28.46 25.11
N SER A 306 25.79 28.26 23.90
CA SER A 306 25.43 29.37 23.02
C SER A 306 24.30 30.22 23.63
N GLN A 307 24.46 31.54 23.63
CA GLN A 307 23.42 32.50 24.06
C GLN A 307 22.69 33.15 22.88
N SER A 308 23.03 32.77 21.65
CA SER A 308 22.49 33.40 20.43
C SER A 308 21.22 32.69 19.95
N ASP A 309 20.07 33.14 20.41
CA ASP A 309 18.75 32.73 19.90
C ASP A 309 18.40 33.44 18.58
N LYS A 310 19.21 33.24 17.53
CA LYS A 310 19.00 33.87 16.21
C LYS A 310 18.78 32.86 15.08
N LEU A 311 19.23 31.62 15.24
CA LEU A 311 19.21 30.61 14.19
C LEU A 311 17.93 29.77 14.24
N VAL A 312 17.15 29.82 13.15
CA VAL A 312 15.93 29.02 12.94
C VAL A 312 16.09 28.29 11.61
N HIS A 313 17.11 27.43 11.55
CA HIS A 313 17.51 26.69 10.36
C HIS A 313 17.42 25.19 10.65
N TRP A 314 17.23 24.35 9.63
CA TRP A 314 17.26 22.89 9.82
C TRP A 314 18.58 22.42 10.43
N CYS A 315 19.72 22.97 9.99
CA CYS A 315 21.03 22.61 10.56
C CYS A 315 21.19 23.01 12.03
N HIS A 316 20.57 24.12 12.47
CA HIS A 316 20.67 24.67 13.82
C HIS A 316 19.38 25.42 14.21
N GLY A 317 18.69 24.91 15.25
CA GLY A 317 17.52 25.53 15.84
C GLY A 317 16.27 24.63 15.82
N ALA A 318 15.11 25.25 15.97
CA ALA A 318 13.79 24.62 16.06
C ALA A 318 13.41 23.62 14.94
N PRO A 319 13.77 23.79 13.65
CA PRO A 319 13.21 22.95 12.58
C PRO A 319 13.58 21.46 12.69
N SER A 320 14.86 21.13 12.89
CA SER A 320 15.27 19.72 13.08
C SER A 320 14.79 19.14 14.41
N MET A 321 14.66 19.98 15.44
CA MET A 321 14.07 19.58 16.73
C MET A 321 12.60 19.18 16.59
N THR A 322 11.84 19.88 15.74
CA THR A 322 10.44 19.55 15.46
C THR A 322 10.33 18.14 14.89
N MET A 323 11.11 17.82 13.86
CA MET A 323 11.12 16.48 13.25
C MET A 323 11.52 15.41 14.27
N LEU A 324 12.54 15.68 15.10
CA LEU A 324 12.98 14.78 16.15
C LEU A 324 11.88 14.51 17.17
N PHE A 325 11.23 15.55 17.67
CA PHE A 325 10.23 15.40 18.72
C PHE A 325 8.88 14.87 18.21
N CYS A 326 8.51 15.12 16.95
CA CYS A 326 7.42 14.38 16.30
C CYS A 326 7.70 12.88 16.28
N LEU A 327 8.91 12.47 15.87
CA LEU A 327 9.30 11.05 15.88
C LEU A 327 9.38 10.48 17.31
N ALA A 328 9.91 11.25 18.27
CA ALA A 328 9.97 10.83 19.67
C ALA A 328 8.56 10.64 20.25
N TYR A 329 7.61 11.52 19.92
CA TYR A 329 6.21 11.34 20.30
C TYR A 329 5.63 10.04 19.73
N LYS A 330 5.84 9.77 18.43
CA LYS A 330 5.41 8.51 17.80
C LYS A 330 5.97 7.27 18.50
N VAL A 331 7.22 7.33 18.94
CA VAL A 331 7.91 6.18 19.55
C VAL A 331 7.54 5.99 21.02
N PHE A 332 7.50 7.07 21.80
CA PHE A 332 7.36 6.99 23.26
C PHE A 332 5.96 7.35 23.77
N GLN A 333 5.09 7.88 22.92
CA GLN A 333 3.72 8.30 23.25
C GLN A 333 3.65 9.29 24.42
N ASP A 334 4.73 10.07 24.63
CA ASP A 334 4.80 11.07 25.67
C ASP A 334 4.52 12.46 25.09
N LYS A 335 3.40 13.05 25.54
CA LYS A 335 2.87 14.30 25.03
C LYS A 335 3.86 15.47 25.10
N LYS A 336 4.82 15.46 26.04
CA LYS A 336 5.83 16.54 26.15
C LYS A 336 6.68 16.70 24.89
N TYR A 337 6.88 15.62 24.14
CA TYR A 337 7.60 15.67 22.87
C TYR A 337 6.75 16.40 21.83
N LEU A 338 5.47 16.06 21.70
CA LEU A 338 4.56 16.75 20.78
C LEU A 338 4.42 18.23 21.15
N ASP A 339 4.24 18.55 22.45
CA ASP A 339 4.14 19.93 22.92
C ASP A 339 5.40 20.73 22.61
N THR A 340 6.58 20.10 22.72
CA THR A 340 7.86 20.73 22.35
C THR A 340 7.96 20.95 20.83
N ALA A 341 7.52 19.98 20.02
CA ALA A 341 7.48 20.12 18.57
C ALA A 341 6.54 21.25 18.12
N VAL A 342 5.36 21.36 18.74
CA VAL A 342 4.40 22.44 18.46
C VAL A 342 4.99 23.81 18.80
N GLN A 343 5.69 23.95 19.95
CA GLN A 343 6.39 25.19 20.30
C GLN A 343 7.47 25.57 19.30
N CYS A 344 8.22 24.59 18.78
CA CYS A 344 9.16 24.83 17.68
C CYS A 344 8.44 25.36 16.44
N GLY A 345 7.27 24.79 16.11
CA GLY A 345 6.41 25.25 15.02
C GLY A 345 5.99 26.71 15.16
N GLU A 346 5.67 27.18 16.37
CA GLU A 346 5.33 28.59 16.62
C GLU A 346 6.54 29.53 16.40
N VAL A 347 7.74 29.14 16.83
CA VAL A 347 8.98 29.89 16.53
C VAL A 347 9.19 30.02 15.03
N ILE A 348 8.99 28.92 14.30
CA ILE A 348 9.24 28.85 12.87
C ILE A 348 8.18 29.63 12.09
N TRP A 349 6.93 29.66 12.56
CA TRP A 349 5.92 30.53 11.99
C TRP A 349 6.32 32.00 12.08
N LEU A 350 6.86 32.44 13.21
CA LEU A 350 7.25 33.84 13.40
C LEU A 350 8.56 34.21 12.69
N ARG A 351 9.53 33.28 12.63
CA ARG A 351 10.93 33.57 12.28
C ARG A 351 11.49 32.73 11.13
N GLY A 352 10.66 31.92 10.48
CA GLY A 352 11.07 30.90 9.52
C GLY A 352 11.22 31.38 8.08
N LEU A 353 10.79 32.60 7.75
CA LEU A 353 11.05 33.24 6.46
C LEU A 353 12.45 33.86 6.46
N LEU A 354 13.45 33.11 5.98
CA LEU A 354 14.86 33.43 6.17
C LEU A 354 15.43 34.33 5.07
N LYS A 355 16.33 35.25 5.44
CA LYS A 355 17.04 36.12 4.47
C LYS A 355 18.15 35.41 3.69
N LYS A 356 18.52 34.19 4.09
CA LYS A 356 19.63 33.43 3.50
C LYS A 356 19.24 32.66 2.23
N GLY A 357 17.94 32.53 1.95
CA GLY A 357 17.43 31.92 0.72
C GLY A 357 16.31 30.92 0.98
N TYR A 358 16.04 30.10 -0.02
CA TYR A 358 14.87 29.23 -0.06
C TYR A 358 15.17 27.74 0.17
N GLY A 359 16.43 27.30 0.09
CA GLY A 359 16.81 25.88 0.19
C GLY A 359 16.56 25.18 1.54
N LEU A 360 16.93 23.90 1.63
CA LEU A 360 16.54 23.03 2.74
C LEU A 360 17.33 23.22 4.04
N CYS A 361 18.63 23.55 3.98
CA CYS A 361 19.45 23.59 5.19
C CYS A 361 19.15 24.82 6.06
N HIS A 362 19.18 25.98 5.43
CA HIS A 362 19.07 27.28 6.09
C HIS A 362 18.24 28.25 5.24
N GLY A 363 17.21 27.71 4.60
CA GLY A 363 16.23 28.47 3.83
C GLY A 363 14.80 28.10 4.18
N VAL A 364 13.87 28.75 3.49
CA VAL A 364 12.43 28.70 3.79
C VAL A 364 11.83 27.30 3.59
N SER A 365 12.20 26.57 2.54
CA SER A 365 11.67 25.22 2.27
C SER A 365 11.99 24.23 3.39
N GLY A 366 13.21 24.29 3.94
CA GLY A 366 13.61 23.47 5.08
C GLY A 366 12.77 23.73 6.32
N ASN A 367 12.44 25.00 6.56
CA ASN A 367 11.55 25.40 7.64
C ASN A 367 10.11 24.96 7.39
N ALA A 368 9.65 24.99 6.14
CA ALA A 368 8.29 24.61 5.77
C ALA A 368 7.98 23.12 6.05
N TYR A 369 8.97 22.23 5.91
CA TYR A 369 8.82 20.82 6.31
C TYR A 369 8.39 20.64 7.77
N THR A 370 8.77 21.54 8.67
CA THR A 370 8.29 21.53 10.06
C THR A 370 6.78 21.41 10.13
N PHE A 371 6.08 22.19 9.32
CA PHE A 371 4.62 22.21 9.31
C PHE A 371 4.03 20.95 8.68
N LEU A 372 4.68 20.37 7.67
CA LEU A 372 4.29 19.08 7.14
C LEU A 372 4.38 17.98 8.20
N TYR A 373 5.45 17.96 9.01
CA TYR A 373 5.62 16.97 10.07
C TYR A 373 4.62 17.19 11.21
N LEU A 374 4.38 18.43 11.62
CA LEU A 374 3.36 18.74 12.62
C LEU A 374 1.97 18.36 12.12
N PHE A 375 1.64 18.62 10.85
CA PHE A 375 0.39 18.19 10.25
C PHE A 375 0.27 16.66 10.19
N GLN A 376 1.35 15.96 9.79
CA GLN A 376 1.38 14.50 9.77
C GLN A 376 1.09 13.90 11.15
N GLU A 377 1.57 14.50 12.24
CA GLU A 377 1.30 14.04 13.61
C GLU A 377 -0.09 14.45 14.14
N THR A 378 -0.44 15.71 14.00
CA THR A 378 -1.61 16.30 14.70
C THR A 378 -2.89 16.24 13.89
N LYS A 379 -2.78 16.15 12.56
CA LYS A 379 -3.88 16.39 11.60
C LYS A 379 -4.50 17.79 11.71
N ASP A 380 -3.86 18.73 12.40
CA ASP A 380 -4.35 20.09 12.49
C ASP A 380 -4.06 20.84 11.18
N THR A 381 -5.14 21.21 10.47
CA THR A 381 -5.08 21.96 9.21
C THR A 381 -4.35 23.30 9.33
N LYS A 382 -4.22 23.87 10.53
CA LYS A 382 -3.36 25.03 10.80
C LYS A 382 -1.96 24.80 10.26
N HIS A 383 -1.37 23.63 10.53
CA HIS A 383 -0.02 23.33 10.09
C HIS A 383 0.05 23.15 8.57
N LEU A 384 -0.91 22.46 7.97
CA LEU A 384 -0.95 22.34 6.51
C LEU A 384 -1.05 23.71 5.82
N TYR A 385 -1.90 24.60 6.34
CA TYR A 385 -2.01 25.97 5.84
C TYR A 385 -0.69 26.74 5.96
N ARG A 386 0.01 26.65 7.10
CA ARG A 386 1.31 27.30 7.29
C ARG A 386 2.36 26.76 6.32
N ALA A 387 2.33 25.47 5.99
CA ALA A 387 3.18 24.87 4.95
C ALA A 387 2.90 25.49 3.57
N CYS A 388 1.62 25.63 3.20
CA CYS A 388 1.22 26.27 1.95
C CYS A 388 1.64 27.74 1.87
N LYS A 389 1.57 28.50 2.98
CA LYS A 389 2.06 29.90 3.00
C LYS A 389 3.57 30.03 2.81
N PHE A 390 4.32 29.09 3.36
CA PHE A 390 5.76 29.02 3.08
C PHE A 390 6.04 28.56 1.64
N ALA A 391 5.15 27.77 1.04
CA ALA A 391 5.23 27.42 -0.37
C ALA A 391 4.92 28.59 -1.30
N GLU A 392 3.92 29.42 -1.01
CA GLU A 392 3.69 30.69 -1.73
C GLU A 392 4.97 31.53 -1.77
N TRP A 393 5.62 31.72 -0.62
CA TRP A 393 6.90 32.41 -0.55
C TRP A 393 7.98 31.77 -1.44
N CYS A 394 8.05 30.43 -1.45
CA CYS A 394 9.00 29.68 -2.28
C CYS A 394 8.68 29.69 -3.78
N MET A 395 7.40 29.81 -4.18
CA MET A 395 6.97 29.92 -5.57
C MET A 395 7.42 31.26 -6.16
N ASP A 396 7.47 32.32 -5.35
CA ASP A 396 8.11 33.60 -5.66
C ASP A 396 9.65 33.52 -5.55
N TYR A 397 10.25 32.49 -6.15
CA TYR A 397 11.69 32.26 -6.07
C TYR A 397 12.47 33.41 -6.73
N GLY A 398 13.40 34.01 -5.97
CA GLY A 398 14.29 35.06 -6.45
C GLY A 398 13.80 36.49 -6.23
N THR A 399 12.54 36.69 -5.83
CA THR A 399 11.99 38.04 -5.54
C THR A 399 12.35 38.54 -4.14
N HIS A 400 12.47 37.62 -3.18
CA HIS A 400 12.63 37.93 -1.75
C HIS A 400 14.08 37.78 -1.24
N GLN A 401 15.07 37.51 -2.10
CA GLN A 401 16.38 37.05 -1.64
C GLN A 401 17.37 38.20 -1.37
N ASN A 402 17.76 38.35 -0.10
CA ASN A 402 18.78 39.33 0.33
C ASN A 402 20.20 38.78 0.31
N ARG A 403 20.39 37.44 0.26
CA ARG A 403 21.70 36.79 0.18
C ARG A 403 21.62 35.59 -0.74
N ILE A 404 22.49 35.55 -1.75
CA ILE A 404 22.62 34.41 -2.66
C ILE A 404 23.36 33.29 -1.90
N PRO A 405 22.90 32.02 -1.95
CA PRO A 405 23.58 30.90 -1.32
C PRO A 405 24.85 30.56 -2.10
N ASP A 406 25.81 29.92 -1.45
CA ASP A 406 27.08 29.56 -2.10
C ASP A 406 26.84 28.57 -3.25
N ARG A 407 25.83 27.70 -3.12
CA ARG A 407 25.42 26.72 -4.12
C ARG A 407 23.93 26.89 -4.51
N PRO A 408 23.59 27.91 -5.31
CA PRO A 408 22.21 28.38 -5.54
C PRO A 408 21.29 27.38 -6.27
N PHE A 409 21.84 26.34 -6.89
CA PHE A 409 21.07 25.30 -7.59
C PHE A 409 21.06 23.94 -6.87
N SER A 410 21.76 23.84 -5.73
CA SER A 410 21.91 22.58 -5.01
C SER A 410 20.64 22.18 -4.24
N LEU A 411 20.62 20.92 -3.78
CA LEU A 411 19.51 20.38 -3.00
C LEU A 411 19.39 21.07 -1.62
N PHE A 412 20.50 21.27 -0.89
CA PHE A 412 20.39 21.80 0.47
C PHE A 412 20.49 23.33 0.59
N GLU A 413 21.09 24.03 -0.37
CA GLU A 413 21.22 25.48 -0.30
C GLU A 413 20.34 26.23 -1.31
N GLY A 414 19.86 25.54 -2.34
CA GLY A 414 19.39 26.19 -3.56
C GLY A 414 18.02 25.76 -4.07
N LEU A 415 17.82 26.04 -5.37
CA LEU A 415 16.59 25.85 -6.10
C LEU A 415 16.13 24.39 -6.10
N ALA A 416 17.04 23.42 -6.22
CA ALA A 416 16.64 22.02 -6.27
C ALA A 416 15.90 21.57 -4.99
N GLY A 417 16.36 22.02 -3.82
CA GLY A 417 15.67 21.77 -2.55
C GLY A 417 14.30 22.43 -2.45
N THR A 418 14.18 23.62 -3.03
CA THR A 418 12.92 24.35 -3.05
C THR A 418 11.90 23.60 -3.89
N ILE A 419 12.27 23.15 -5.08
CA ILE A 419 11.40 22.34 -5.95
C ILE A 419 11.03 21.02 -5.26
N TYR A 420 11.99 20.36 -4.62
CA TYR A 420 11.73 19.10 -3.90
C TYR A 420 10.63 19.28 -2.84
N PHE A 421 10.72 20.32 -2.02
CA PHE A 421 9.68 20.65 -1.04
C PHE A 421 8.31 20.91 -1.68
N LEU A 422 8.27 21.65 -2.79
CA LEU A 422 7.00 21.96 -3.45
C LEU A 422 6.34 20.70 -4.01
N ILE A 423 7.11 19.74 -4.54
CA ILE A 423 6.59 18.43 -4.96
C ILE A 423 6.01 17.68 -3.74
N ASP A 424 6.79 17.58 -2.66
CA ASP A 424 6.37 16.90 -1.43
C ASP A 424 5.11 17.52 -0.79
N LEU A 425 4.92 18.84 -0.92
CA LEU A 425 3.71 19.51 -0.45
C LEU A 425 2.45 19.02 -1.19
N GLY A 426 2.57 18.59 -2.45
CA GLY A 426 1.47 18.00 -3.21
C GLY A 426 0.87 16.76 -2.55
N GLU A 427 1.69 16.02 -1.80
CA GLU A 427 1.31 14.83 -1.03
C GLU A 427 1.76 14.98 0.45
N PRO A 428 1.11 15.88 1.23
CA PRO A 428 1.63 16.32 2.53
C PRO A 428 1.76 15.20 3.57
N MET A 429 0.97 14.13 3.40
CA MET A 429 1.01 12.93 4.25
C MET A 429 2.19 12.00 3.95
N LEU A 430 2.71 12.05 2.72
CA LEU A 430 3.81 11.23 2.24
C LEU A 430 5.15 11.97 2.28
N ALA A 431 5.15 13.31 2.35
CA ALA A 431 6.34 14.15 2.39
C ALA A 431 7.41 13.68 3.40
N LYS A 432 8.67 13.69 2.95
CA LYS A 432 9.86 13.29 3.72
C LYS A 432 11.02 14.22 3.41
N PHE A 433 11.66 14.74 4.45
CA PHE A 433 12.85 15.56 4.28
C PHE A 433 13.99 14.76 3.61
N PRO A 434 14.47 15.14 2.41
CA PRO A 434 15.36 14.32 1.61
C PRO A 434 16.73 14.16 2.26
N GLY A 435 17.24 12.92 2.31
CA GLY A 435 18.54 12.62 2.91
C GLY A 435 18.60 12.78 4.45
N TYR A 436 17.45 12.92 5.10
CA TYR A 436 17.34 12.98 6.57
C TYR A 436 16.26 12.04 7.12
N THR A 437 15.13 11.92 6.41
CA THR A 437 14.04 11.01 6.79
C THR A 437 13.92 9.85 5.82
N LEU A 438 13.80 8.63 6.35
CA LEU A 438 13.68 7.40 5.58
C LEU A 438 12.26 7.22 5.02
N ASN A 439 12.18 6.64 3.83
CA ASN A 439 10.94 6.11 3.26
C ASN A 439 10.58 4.82 3.98
N ARG A 440 10.14 4.93 5.23
CA ARG A 440 9.43 3.81 5.84
C ARG A 440 8.05 3.76 5.15
N LEU A 441 7.92 2.91 4.12
CA LEU A 441 6.76 2.01 4.09
C LEU A 441 6.64 1.52 5.53
N ASP A 442 5.49 1.70 6.17
CA ASP A 442 5.29 1.34 7.56
C ASP A 442 6.06 0.03 7.86
N MET A 443 7.22 0.15 8.54
CA MET A 443 8.15 -0.99 8.72
C MET A 443 7.57 -2.01 9.70
N SER A 444 6.29 -1.85 10.08
CA SER A 444 5.45 -2.99 10.43
C SER A 444 5.41 -4.08 9.34
N ASN A 445 5.84 -3.80 8.10
CA ASN A 445 5.94 -4.79 7.02
C ASN A 445 7.31 -5.48 6.86
N SER A 446 8.40 -4.98 7.48
CA SER A 446 9.65 -5.76 7.63
C SER A 446 9.60 -6.70 8.84
N THR A 447 8.58 -6.55 9.69
CA THR A 447 8.34 -7.44 10.81
C THR A 447 7.95 -8.81 10.27
N ILE A 448 8.83 -9.78 10.47
CA ILE A 448 8.52 -11.18 10.18
C ILE A 448 7.34 -11.58 11.07
N LYS A 449 6.27 -12.07 10.46
CA LYS A 449 5.12 -12.64 11.17
C LYS A 449 5.17 -14.14 11.01
N ILE A 450 4.99 -14.87 12.10
CA ILE A 450 4.95 -16.34 12.07
C ILE A 450 3.56 -16.77 12.52
N PHE A 451 2.86 -17.47 11.65
CA PHE A 451 1.53 -18.02 11.93
C PHE A 451 1.65 -19.52 12.11
N LEU A 452 1.30 -20.02 13.29
CA LEU A 452 1.41 -21.43 13.66
C LEU A 452 0.02 -22.06 13.78
N SER A 453 -0.11 -23.30 13.31
CA SER A 453 -1.27 -24.13 13.58
C SER A 453 -0.91 -25.61 13.50
N LYS A 454 -1.65 -26.44 14.26
CA LYS A 454 -1.61 -27.91 14.17
C LYS A 454 -2.31 -28.47 12.93
N ARG A 455 -3.12 -27.65 12.24
CA ARG A 455 -3.91 -28.05 11.05
C ARG A 455 -3.74 -27.02 9.93
N VAL A 456 -2.62 -27.07 9.23
CA VAL A 456 -2.39 -26.28 8.01
C VAL A 456 -2.74 -27.15 6.80
N VAL A 457 -3.58 -26.62 5.90
CA VAL A 457 -4.11 -27.37 4.74
C VAL A 457 -3.18 -27.18 3.54
N PHE A 458 -2.53 -28.26 3.14
CA PHE A 458 -1.77 -28.36 1.89
C PHE A 458 -2.52 -29.25 0.88
N PRO A 459 -2.15 -29.23 -0.42
CA PRO A 459 -2.80 -30.08 -1.42
C PRO A 459 -2.68 -31.58 -1.13
N ASP A 460 -1.58 -32.00 -0.52
CA ASP A 460 -1.21 -33.39 -0.24
C ASP A 460 -1.65 -33.87 1.14
N ASN A 461 -1.68 -33.01 2.16
CA ASN A 461 -2.06 -33.40 3.52
C ASN A 461 -2.56 -32.22 4.37
N VAL A 462 -2.97 -32.53 5.61
CA VAL A 462 -3.16 -31.55 6.68
C VAL A 462 -2.21 -31.89 7.80
N GLU A 463 -1.35 -30.95 8.20
CA GLU A 463 -0.35 -31.20 9.24
C GLU A 463 0.01 -29.93 10.03
N PRO A 464 0.74 -30.06 11.16
CA PRO A 464 1.28 -28.92 11.87
C PRO A 464 2.31 -28.17 11.02
N ALA A 465 2.13 -26.87 10.84
CA ALA A 465 3.08 -26.04 10.10
C ALA A 465 3.08 -24.58 10.54
N GLY A 466 4.17 -23.89 10.19
CA GLY A 466 4.39 -22.47 10.45
C GLY A 466 4.57 -21.72 9.14
N LEU A 467 3.77 -20.67 8.94
CA LEU A 467 3.91 -19.75 7.82
C LEU A 467 4.70 -18.53 8.26
N ILE A 468 5.89 -18.36 7.68
CA ILE A 468 6.74 -17.19 7.90
C ILE A 468 6.39 -16.20 6.81
N VAL A 469 5.88 -15.04 7.21
CA VAL A 469 5.39 -14.00 6.32
C VAL A 469 6.27 -12.76 6.41
N ARG A 470 6.69 -12.26 5.25
CA ARG A 470 7.51 -11.06 5.10
C ARG A 470 7.13 -10.37 3.80
N ASP A 471 7.09 -9.03 3.80
CA ASP A 471 6.79 -8.23 2.60
C ASP A 471 5.51 -8.72 1.89
N GLU A 472 4.43 -8.92 2.66
CA GLU A 472 3.10 -9.35 2.16
C GLU A 472 3.02 -10.78 1.61
N LYS A 473 4.13 -11.53 1.61
CA LYS A 473 4.23 -12.86 1.01
C LYS A 473 4.56 -13.94 2.03
N ILE A 474 4.17 -15.17 1.71
CA ILE A 474 4.69 -16.36 2.40
C ILE A 474 6.15 -16.50 2.01
N TYR A 475 7.06 -16.18 2.92
CA TYR A 475 8.49 -16.23 2.68
C TYR A 475 9.04 -17.65 2.80
N LYS A 476 8.59 -18.38 3.83
CA LYS A 476 9.05 -19.73 4.14
C LYS A 476 7.93 -20.51 4.82
N ILE A 477 7.86 -21.82 4.58
CA ILE A 477 6.94 -22.73 5.26
C ILE A 477 7.75 -23.80 6.00
N VAL A 478 7.47 -23.98 7.29
CA VAL A 478 8.04 -25.09 8.07
C VAL A 478 6.94 -26.10 8.38
N ARG A 479 6.99 -27.26 7.74
CA ARG A 479 6.05 -28.38 7.91
C ARG A 479 6.51 -29.31 9.03
N GLY A 480 5.59 -30.11 9.58
CA GLY A 480 5.89 -31.07 10.65
C GLY A 480 6.32 -30.42 11.98
N LEU A 481 5.79 -29.24 12.31
CA LEU A 481 6.22 -28.48 13.49
C LEU A 481 6.04 -29.25 14.81
N GLY A 482 7.16 -29.58 15.45
CA GLY A 482 7.24 -29.99 16.84
C GLY A 482 7.77 -28.87 17.75
N ARG A 483 7.95 -29.19 19.04
CA ARG A 483 8.50 -28.22 20.02
C ARG A 483 9.89 -27.72 19.64
N HIS A 484 10.73 -28.60 19.08
CA HIS A 484 12.10 -28.26 18.71
C HIS A 484 12.14 -27.30 17.52
N GLU A 485 11.30 -27.54 16.51
CA GLU A 485 11.22 -26.70 15.31
C GLU A 485 10.64 -25.32 15.62
N ILE A 486 9.65 -25.24 16.54
CA ILE A 486 9.14 -23.95 17.02
C ILE A 486 10.25 -23.17 17.74
N GLN A 487 11.00 -23.83 18.63
CA GLN A 487 12.12 -23.20 19.34
C GLN A 487 13.19 -22.70 18.35
N ALA A 488 13.56 -23.51 17.36
CA ALA A 488 14.50 -23.11 16.32
C ALA A 488 13.99 -21.93 15.48
N LEU A 489 12.70 -21.88 15.16
CA LEU A 489 12.08 -20.74 14.48
C LEU A 489 12.14 -19.45 15.31
N LEU A 490 11.89 -19.56 16.62
CA LEU A 490 11.98 -18.42 17.54
C LEU A 490 13.43 -17.95 17.73
N GLU A 491 14.40 -18.85 17.64
CA GLU A 491 15.83 -18.51 17.66
C GLU A 491 16.31 -17.92 16.33
N GLU A 492 15.82 -18.42 15.18
CA GLU A 492 16.11 -17.89 13.84
C GLU A 492 15.48 -16.49 13.65
N TYR A 493 14.31 -16.25 14.26
CA TYR A 493 13.55 -15.02 14.15
C TYR A 493 13.13 -14.47 15.54
N PRO A 494 14.07 -13.98 16.35
CA PRO A 494 13.82 -13.58 17.74
C PRO A 494 12.88 -12.36 17.88
N ASP A 495 12.80 -11.53 16.83
CA ASP A 495 11.96 -10.33 16.79
C ASP A 495 10.63 -10.55 16.04
N ALA A 496 10.30 -11.80 15.67
CA ALA A 496 9.08 -12.09 14.92
C ALA A 496 7.80 -11.96 15.77
N LEU A 497 6.74 -11.46 15.15
CA LEU A 497 5.40 -11.52 15.73
C LEU A 497 4.83 -12.91 15.51
N VAL A 498 4.71 -13.69 16.58
CA VAL A 498 4.23 -15.07 16.53
C VAL A 498 2.78 -15.16 16.96
N GLU A 499 1.97 -15.81 16.14
CA GLU A 499 0.55 -16.04 16.36
C GLU A 499 0.28 -17.54 16.26
N ASP A 500 -0.03 -18.16 17.40
CA ASP A 500 -0.37 -19.59 17.47
C ASP A 500 -1.88 -19.77 17.53
N PHE A 501 -2.44 -20.39 16.50
CA PHE A 501 -3.87 -20.69 16.39
C PHE A 501 -4.23 -22.08 16.90
N ALA A 502 -3.29 -22.76 17.56
CA ALA A 502 -3.44 -24.06 18.19
C ALA A 502 -4.08 -25.08 17.24
N SER A 503 -5.31 -25.50 17.50
CA SER A 503 -6.03 -26.47 16.68
C SER A 503 -6.86 -25.85 15.56
N SER A 504 -6.94 -24.53 15.39
CA SER A 504 -7.74 -23.94 14.30
C SER A 504 -7.16 -24.30 12.94
N VAL A 505 -8.00 -24.51 11.93
CA VAL A 505 -7.54 -24.80 10.56
C VAL A 505 -7.02 -23.53 9.92
N LEU A 506 -5.82 -23.60 9.32
CA LEU A 506 -5.26 -22.58 8.45
C LEU A 506 -5.33 -23.08 7.01
N MET A 507 -6.11 -22.38 6.18
CA MET A 507 -6.39 -22.74 4.78
C MET A 507 -6.09 -21.51 3.89
N PRO A 508 -5.70 -21.67 2.61
CA PRO A 508 -5.65 -20.54 1.69
C PRO A 508 -6.96 -19.73 1.75
N GLY A 509 -6.87 -18.41 1.57
CA GLY A 509 -8.03 -17.54 1.67
C GLY A 509 -9.07 -17.90 0.61
N VAL A 510 -10.35 -17.86 0.97
CA VAL A 510 -11.43 -18.19 0.02
C VAL A 510 -11.43 -17.18 -1.13
N ILE A 511 -11.62 -17.69 -2.34
CA ILE A 511 -11.73 -16.89 -3.55
C ILE A 511 -13.13 -17.12 -4.13
N ASP A 512 -13.95 -16.07 -4.12
CA ASP A 512 -15.30 -16.14 -4.68
C ASP A 512 -15.32 -15.50 -6.06
N SER A 513 -15.40 -16.32 -7.11
CA SER A 513 -15.38 -15.85 -8.49
C SER A 513 -16.72 -15.32 -8.99
N HIS A 514 -17.79 -15.37 -8.19
CA HIS A 514 -19.14 -15.00 -8.64
C HIS A 514 -19.86 -14.13 -7.61
N VAL A 515 -19.59 -12.83 -7.65
CA VAL A 515 -20.21 -11.83 -6.75
C VAL A 515 -20.77 -10.67 -7.57
N HIS A 516 -22.00 -10.24 -7.30
CA HIS A 516 -22.59 -9.04 -7.90
C HIS A 516 -22.56 -7.91 -6.87
N VAL A 517 -21.57 -7.01 -6.98
CA VAL A 517 -21.40 -5.89 -6.04
C VAL A 517 -22.31 -4.70 -6.37
N ASN A 518 -22.75 -4.59 -7.63
CA ASN A 518 -23.76 -3.64 -8.12
C ASN A 518 -23.39 -2.14 -8.04
N GLU A 519 -22.17 -1.78 -7.64
CA GLU A 519 -21.67 -0.39 -7.66
C GLU A 519 -20.78 -0.17 -8.90
N PRO A 520 -20.94 0.92 -9.66
CA PRO A 520 -21.89 2.04 -9.51
C PRO A 520 -23.32 1.74 -9.97
N GLY A 521 -24.22 2.70 -9.77
CA GLY A 521 -25.57 2.69 -10.33
C GLY A 521 -26.60 2.06 -9.40
N ARG A 522 -26.48 0.77 -9.11
CA ARG A 522 -27.34 0.05 -8.16
C ARG A 522 -26.63 -0.19 -6.83
N THR A 523 -25.86 0.80 -6.37
CA THR A 523 -25.07 0.72 -5.13
C THR A 523 -25.92 0.41 -3.90
N ASP A 524 -27.22 0.72 -3.90
CA ASP A 524 -28.14 0.37 -2.81
C ASP A 524 -28.54 -1.09 -2.73
N TRP A 525 -28.17 -1.88 -3.73
CA TRP A 525 -28.31 -3.33 -3.67
C TRP A 525 -27.21 -3.94 -2.79
N GLU A 526 -25.97 -3.40 -2.88
CA GLU A 526 -24.85 -3.81 -2.03
C GLU A 526 -23.77 -2.71 -1.88
N GLY A 527 -22.82 -2.63 -2.82
CA GLY A 527 -21.68 -1.72 -2.79
C GLY A 527 -20.37 -2.37 -2.34
N PHE A 528 -19.23 -1.86 -2.84
CA PHE A 528 -17.92 -2.49 -2.62
C PHE A 528 -17.56 -2.58 -1.14
N ARG A 529 -17.93 -1.56 -0.35
CA ARG A 529 -17.57 -1.49 1.07
C ARG A 529 -18.27 -2.56 1.89
N THR A 530 -19.56 -2.81 1.70
CA THR A 530 -20.32 -3.80 2.46
C THR A 530 -20.03 -5.21 1.97
N ALA A 531 -19.99 -5.43 0.65
CA ALA A 531 -19.61 -6.71 0.05
C ALA A 531 -18.24 -7.19 0.55
N THR A 532 -17.21 -6.34 0.48
CA THR A 532 -15.86 -6.75 0.87
C THR A 532 -15.67 -6.91 2.38
N LYS A 533 -16.46 -6.21 3.21
CA LYS A 533 -16.53 -6.48 4.66
C LYS A 533 -17.17 -7.82 4.96
N ALA A 534 -18.30 -8.12 4.31
CA ALA A 534 -18.97 -9.40 4.42
C ALA A 534 -18.05 -10.56 3.99
N ALA A 535 -17.34 -10.39 2.87
CA ALA A 535 -16.30 -11.30 2.39
C ALA A 535 -15.21 -11.53 3.45
N ALA A 536 -14.63 -10.46 4.00
CA ALA A 536 -13.57 -10.55 5.01
C ALA A 536 -14.01 -11.34 6.25
N VAL A 537 -15.23 -11.10 6.77
CA VAL A 537 -15.79 -11.87 7.90
C VAL A 537 -16.04 -13.33 7.52
N GLY A 538 -16.41 -13.60 6.27
CA GLY A 538 -16.66 -14.94 5.75
C GLY A 538 -15.41 -15.77 5.44
N GLY A 539 -14.20 -15.24 5.68
CA GLY A 539 -12.96 -15.94 5.35
C GLY A 539 -12.50 -15.79 3.90
N VAL A 540 -13.16 -14.91 3.15
CA VAL A 540 -12.83 -14.60 1.75
C VAL A 540 -11.72 -13.54 1.72
N THR A 541 -10.67 -13.78 0.96
CA THR A 541 -9.57 -12.83 0.74
C THR A 541 -9.59 -12.23 -0.65
N THR A 542 -10.36 -12.81 -1.57
CA THR A 542 -10.54 -12.27 -2.93
C THR A 542 -11.95 -12.53 -3.43
N ILE A 543 -12.58 -11.49 -3.99
CA ILE A 543 -13.80 -11.62 -4.76
C ILE A 543 -13.54 -11.25 -6.22
N VAL A 544 -14.35 -11.77 -7.13
CA VAL A 544 -14.40 -11.31 -8.52
C VAL A 544 -15.81 -10.81 -8.82
N ASP A 545 -15.89 -9.52 -9.10
CA ASP A 545 -17.15 -8.81 -9.33
C ASP A 545 -17.65 -9.01 -10.77
N MET A 546 -18.93 -9.41 -10.89
CA MET A 546 -19.63 -9.67 -12.13
C MET A 546 -19.93 -8.37 -12.91
N PRO A 547 -20.04 -8.42 -14.25
CA PRO A 547 -20.05 -7.22 -15.09
C PRO A 547 -21.42 -6.56 -15.22
N LEU A 548 -22.47 -7.14 -14.63
CA LEU A 548 -23.85 -6.67 -14.75
C LEU A 548 -24.40 -6.19 -13.40
N ASN A 549 -25.68 -5.79 -13.43
CA ASN A 549 -26.43 -5.12 -12.35
C ASN A 549 -25.90 -3.72 -12.00
N SER A 550 -24.58 -3.52 -12.00
CA SER A 550 -23.99 -2.18 -11.97
C SER A 550 -24.35 -1.40 -13.23
N ILE A 551 -24.48 -0.08 -13.09
CA ILE A 551 -24.78 0.84 -14.19
C ILE A 551 -23.67 1.90 -14.26
N PRO A 552 -22.92 1.99 -15.37
CA PRO A 552 -23.01 1.11 -16.54
C PRO A 552 -22.45 -0.30 -16.27
N PRO A 553 -22.90 -1.32 -17.03
CA PRO A 553 -22.29 -2.65 -16.98
C PRO A 553 -20.87 -2.64 -17.55
N THR A 554 -20.01 -3.54 -17.10
CA THR A 554 -18.58 -3.61 -17.45
C THR A 554 -18.35 -4.25 -18.81
N THR A 555 -18.88 -3.65 -19.87
CA THR A 555 -18.82 -4.14 -21.26
C THR A 555 -17.80 -3.44 -22.14
N THR A 556 -17.19 -2.35 -21.65
CA THR A 556 -16.13 -1.58 -22.33
C THR A 556 -15.03 -1.19 -21.34
N LEU A 557 -13.85 -0.82 -21.84
CA LEU A 557 -12.74 -0.35 -21.00
C LEU A 557 -13.13 0.87 -20.15
N GLN A 558 -13.92 1.79 -20.71
CA GLN A 558 -14.39 2.96 -19.97
C GLN A 558 -15.31 2.56 -18.82
N ASN A 559 -16.21 1.59 -19.02
CA ASN A 559 -17.11 1.13 -17.97
C ASN A 559 -16.33 0.43 -16.85
N LEU A 560 -15.28 -0.34 -17.19
CA LEU A 560 -14.36 -0.93 -16.22
C LEU A 560 -13.67 0.14 -15.37
N ARG A 561 -13.11 1.18 -16.00
CA ARG A 561 -12.46 2.30 -15.28
C ARG A 561 -13.42 3.00 -14.32
N VAL A 562 -14.64 3.27 -14.78
CA VAL A 562 -15.69 3.87 -13.92
C VAL A 562 -15.95 3.00 -12.69
N LYS A 563 -16.01 1.67 -12.85
CA LYS A 563 -16.22 0.72 -11.75
C LYS A 563 -15.01 0.62 -10.82
N ALA A 564 -13.82 0.50 -11.37
CA ALA A 564 -12.56 0.44 -10.62
C ALA A 564 -12.38 1.69 -9.73
N ASN A 565 -12.62 2.89 -10.28
CA ASN A 565 -12.58 4.16 -9.53
C ASN A 565 -13.55 4.20 -8.35
N LYS A 566 -14.67 3.45 -8.39
CA LYS A 566 -15.60 3.36 -7.25
C LYS A 566 -15.13 2.41 -6.18
N ALA A 567 -14.37 1.36 -6.55
CA ALA A 567 -13.83 0.38 -5.62
C ALA A 567 -12.54 0.86 -4.93
N GLU A 568 -11.74 1.70 -5.61
CA GLU A 568 -10.44 2.14 -5.12
C GLU A 568 -10.52 2.78 -3.72
N GLY A 569 -9.63 2.33 -2.82
CA GLY A 569 -9.57 2.79 -1.44
C GLY A 569 -10.76 2.40 -0.55
N LYS A 570 -11.70 1.56 -1.02
CA LYS A 570 -12.90 1.14 -0.25
C LYS A 570 -12.98 -0.35 0.05
N VAL A 571 -12.12 -1.16 -0.55
CA VAL A 571 -12.20 -2.63 -0.52
C VAL A 571 -11.37 -3.24 0.61
N TYR A 572 -11.97 -4.15 1.38
CA TYR A 572 -11.31 -4.85 2.49
C TYR A 572 -10.59 -6.14 2.08
N VAL A 573 -11.02 -6.74 0.98
CA VAL A 573 -10.42 -7.91 0.34
C VAL A 573 -9.94 -7.50 -1.06
N ASP A 574 -9.14 -8.34 -1.71
CA ASP A 574 -8.78 -8.06 -3.11
C ASP A 574 -9.98 -8.26 -4.04
N VAL A 575 -10.02 -7.47 -5.11
CA VAL A 575 -11.15 -7.46 -6.05
C VAL A 575 -10.65 -7.61 -7.48
N GLY A 576 -11.05 -8.70 -8.14
CA GLY A 576 -10.97 -8.85 -9.59
C GLY A 576 -12.28 -8.43 -10.27
N PHE A 577 -12.25 -8.31 -11.60
CA PHE A 577 -13.42 -7.93 -12.38
C PHE A 577 -13.61 -8.87 -13.57
N TRP A 578 -14.87 -9.23 -13.81
CA TRP A 578 -15.30 -9.83 -15.08
C TRP A 578 -15.59 -8.73 -16.10
N GLY A 579 -15.30 -9.01 -17.38
CA GLY A 579 -15.84 -8.27 -18.51
C GLY A 579 -17.20 -8.83 -18.95
N GLY A 580 -18.05 -8.01 -19.54
CA GLY A 580 -19.33 -8.43 -20.10
C GLY A 580 -19.26 -8.67 -21.60
N VAL A 581 -19.95 -9.70 -22.09
CA VAL A 581 -20.24 -9.88 -23.53
C VAL A 581 -21.74 -9.69 -23.74
N ILE A 582 -22.06 -8.76 -24.63
CA ILE A 582 -23.42 -8.39 -25.06
C ILE A 582 -23.44 -8.32 -26.60
N PRO A 583 -24.60 -8.29 -27.26
CA PRO A 583 -24.67 -8.11 -28.71
C PRO A 583 -23.88 -6.87 -29.17
N GLY A 584 -22.95 -7.08 -30.10
CA GLY A 584 -22.20 -6.02 -30.78
C GLY A 584 -20.94 -5.47 -30.08
N ASN A 585 -20.54 -5.97 -28.90
CA ASN A 585 -19.33 -5.50 -28.21
C ASN A 585 -18.09 -6.41 -28.38
N ASP A 586 -18.09 -7.31 -29.36
CA ASP A 586 -16.99 -8.26 -29.61
C ASP A 586 -15.64 -7.56 -29.82
N LYS A 587 -15.65 -6.38 -30.42
CA LYS A 587 -14.44 -5.59 -30.69
C LYS A 587 -13.82 -4.94 -29.45
N ASP A 588 -14.60 -4.76 -28.38
CA ASP A 588 -14.14 -4.14 -27.12
C ASP A 588 -13.42 -5.14 -26.20
N LEU A 589 -13.58 -6.45 -26.45
CA LEU A 589 -13.12 -7.50 -25.54
C LEU A 589 -11.60 -7.49 -25.35
N ARG A 590 -10.82 -7.23 -26.41
CA ARG A 590 -9.35 -7.23 -26.31
C ARG A 590 -8.83 -6.12 -25.40
N GLU A 591 -9.47 -4.96 -25.40
CA GLU A 591 -9.09 -3.87 -24.50
C GLU A 591 -9.31 -4.24 -23.04
N LEU A 592 -10.41 -4.93 -22.75
CA LEU A 592 -10.70 -5.45 -21.41
C LEU A 592 -9.68 -6.52 -20.98
N VAL A 593 -9.29 -7.42 -21.88
CA VAL A 593 -8.19 -8.39 -21.63
C VAL A 593 -6.90 -7.65 -21.27
N ASN A 594 -6.55 -6.61 -22.03
CA ASN A 594 -5.36 -5.82 -21.79
C ASN A 594 -5.43 -5.05 -20.46
N ALA A 595 -6.62 -4.61 -20.04
CA ALA A 595 -6.87 -4.01 -18.73
C ALA A 595 -6.70 -4.99 -17.56
N GLY A 596 -6.85 -6.29 -17.83
CA GLY A 596 -6.66 -7.35 -16.86
C GLY A 596 -7.94 -7.86 -16.21
N VAL A 597 -9.10 -7.81 -16.90
CA VAL A 597 -10.27 -8.58 -16.46
C VAL A 597 -9.92 -10.07 -16.40
N VAL A 598 -10.51 -10.82 -15.46
CA VAL A 598 -10.17 -12.24 -15.26
C VAL A 598 -10.72 -13.15 -16.35
N GLY A 599 -11.70 -12.63 -17.10
CA GLY A 599 -12.45 -13.33 -18.14
C GLY A 599 -13.70 -12.54 -18.48
N PHE A 600 -14.63 -13.19 -19.17
CA PHE A 600 -15.87 -12.61 -19.65
C PHE A 600 -17.09 -13.38 -19.18
N LYS A 601 -18.23 -12.70 -19.05
CA LYS A 601 -19.52 -13.31 -18.70
C LYS A 601 -20.60 -12.88 -19.70
N CYS A 602 -21.45 -13.81 -20.11
CA CYS A 602 -22.65 -13.54 -20.91
C CYS A 602 -23.88 -14.30 -20.39
N PHE A 603 -25.04 -13.95 -20.92
CA PHE A 603 -26.32 -14.62 -20.67
C PHE A 603 -26.88 -15.17 -21.99
N LEU A 604 -27.43 -16.39 -21.96
CA LEU A 604 -28.11 -17.02 -23.11
C LEU A 604 -29.65 -16.87 -23.07
N CYS A 605 -30.16 -16.24 -22.01
CA CYS A 605 -31.55 -15.84 -21.85
C CYS A 605 -31.59 -14.45 -21.16
N PRO A 606 -32.73 -13.73 -21.14
CA PRO A 606 -32.82 -12.43 -20.50
C PRO A 606 -32.23 -12.42 -19.06
N SER A 607 -31.36 -11.45 -18.78
CA SER A 607 -30.63 -11.31 -17.51
C SER A 607 -31.47 -10.71 -16.38
N GLY A 608 -32.67 -10.20 -16.71
CA GLY A 608 -33.54 -9.44 -15.81
C GLY A 608 -33.31 -7.92 -15.84
N VAL A 609 -32.31 -7.43 -16.59
CA VAL A 609 -32.04 -6.00 -16.77
C VAL A 609 -31.72 -5.68 -18.24
N ASP A 610 -32.31 -4.60 -18.77
CA ASP A 610 -32.18 -4.25 -20.19
C ASP A 610 -30.77 -3.75 -20.55
N GLU A 611 -30.03 -3.20 -19.58
CA GLU A 611 -28.68 -2.67 -19.83
C GLU A 611 -27.65 -3.79 -20.10
N PHE A 612 -27.97 -5.05 -19.76
CA PHE A 612 -27.15 -6.22 -20.04
C PHE A 612 -27.96 -7.24 -20.86
N PRO A 613 -28.20 -6.99 -22.15
CA PRO A 613 -28.97 -7.88 -23.00
C PRO A 613 -28.26 -9.23 -23.19
N HIS A 614 -29.05 -10.28 -23.39
CA HIS A 614 -28.56 -11.62 -23.65
C HIS A 614 -28.01 -11.75 -25.08
N VAL A 615 -27.11 -12.71 -25.28
CA VAL A 615 -26.50 -13.00 -26.59
C VAL A 615 -27.14 -14.21 -27.23
N ASP A 616 -27.14 -14.24 -28.57
CA ASP A 616 -27.44 -15.43 -29.35
C ASP A 616 -26.16 -16.21 -29.73
N LEU A 617 -26.31 -17.37 -30.37
CA LEU A 617 -25.15 -18.19 -30.76
C LEU A 617 -24.19 -17.45 -31.73
N PRO A 618 -24.66 -16.72 -32.77
CA PRO A 618 -23.80 -15.88 -33.59
C PRO A 618 -22.93 -14.89 -32.80
N ASP A 619 -23.48 -14.23 -31.78
CA ASP A 619 -22.72 -13.29 -30.95
C ASP A 619 -21.69 -14.01 -30.08
N VAL A 620 -22.05 -15.18 -29.51
CA VAL A 620 -21.08 -16.03 -28.80
C VAL A 620 -19.94 -16.44 -29.72
N GLU A 621 -20.22 -16.82 -30.97
CA GLU A 621 -19.17 -17.19 -31.92
C GLU A 621 -18.20 -16.04 -32.24
N LYS A 622 -18.71 -14.80 -32.38
CA LYS A 622 -17.86 -13.62 -32.57
C LYS A 622 -16.94 -13.41 -31.36
N ALA A 623 -17.49 -13.47 -30.15
CA ALA A 623 -16.71 -13.34 -28.93
C ALA A 623 -15.65 -14.45 -28.79
N LEU A 624 -16.00 -15.70 -29.08
CA LEU A 624 -15.04 -16.83 -29.05
C LEU A 624 -13.91 -16.66 -30.07
N LYS A 625 -14.20 -16.12 -31.27
CA LYS A 625 -13.18 -15.80 -32.27
C LYS A 625 -12.20 -14.75 -31.76
N GLU A 626 -12.69 -13.70 -31.11
CA GLU A 626 -11.84 -12.65 -30.54
C GLU A 626 -10.99 -13.14 -29.35
N LEU A 627 -11.53 -14.03 -28.51
CA LEU A 627 -10.85 -14.51 -27.32
C LEU A 627 -9.84 -15.64 -27.58
N LYS A 628 -9.86 -16.28 -28.76
CA LYS A 628 -9.07 -17.50 -29.07
C LYS A 628 -7.58 -17.43 -28.74
N ALA A 629 -6.95 -16.27 -28.90
CA ALA A 629 -5.51 -16.09 -28.67
C ALA A 629 -5.15 -15.46 -27.32
N THR A 630 -6.12 -15.27 -26.41
CA THR A 630 -5.94 -14.46 -25.19
C THR A 630 -5.81 -15.28 -23.90
N ASN A 631 -6.03 -16.59 -23.96
CA ASN A 631 -6.18 -17.48 -22.80
C ASN A 631 -7.35 -17.09 -21.84
N SER A 632 -8.22 -16.17 -22.26
CA SER A 632 -9.40 -15.77 -21.51
C SER A 632 -10.40 -16.90 -21.37
N VAL A 633 -11.28 -16.79 -20.37
CA VAL A 633 -12.43 -17.67 -20.18
C VAL A 633 -13.72 -16.90 -20.49
N LEU A 634 -14.67 -17.56 -21.16
CA LEU A 634 -16.04 -17.07 -21.33
C LEU A 634 -16.99 -17.87 -20.43
N ALA A 635 -17.60 -17.19 -19.48
CA ALA A 635 -18.56 -17.71 -18.53
C ALA A 635 -20.00 -17.51 -19.01
N PHE A 636 -20.87 -18.49 -18.80
CA PHE A 636 -22.23 -18.53 -19.34
C PHE A 636 -23.24 -18.73 -18.23
N HIS A 637 -24.20 -17.81 -18.10
CA HIS A 637 -25.49 -18.17 -17.50
C HIS A 637 -26.22 -19.02 -18.53
N ALA A 638 -26.18 -20.33 -18.30
CA ALA A 638 -26.58 -21.33 -19.26
C ALA A 638 -28.04 -21.76 -19.03
N GLU A 639 -28.98 -20.85 -19.30
CA GLU A 639 -30.39 -21.17 -19.53
C GLU A 639 -30.76 -20.65 -20.92
N THR A 640 -31.61 -21.39 -21.66
CA THR A 640 -32.20 -20.94 -22.92
C THR A 640 -33.71 -20.99 -22.84
N GLU A 641 -34.40 -20.05 -23.48
CA GLU A 641 -35.86 -20.14 -23.60
C GLU A 641 -36.28 -21.43 -24.32
N LEU A 642 -37.39 -22.02 -23.87
CA LEU A 642 -37.98 -23.18 -24.52
C LEU A 642 -38.75 -22.75 -25.77
N THR A 643 -38.77 -23.61 -26.79
CA THR A 643 -39.60 -23.40 -28.00
C THR A 643 -41.08 -23.23 -27.66
N LYS A 644 -41.54 -23.88 -26.58
CA LYS A 644 -42.86 -23.66 -25.98
C LYS A 644 -42.68 -23.33 -24.50
N PRO A 645 -42.90 -22.07 -24.06
CA PRO A 645 -42.83 -21.72 -22.66
C PRO A 645 -43.79 -22.54 -21.80
N VAL A 646 -43.39 -22.85 -20.56
CA VAL A 646 -44.28 -23.49 -19.59
C VAL A 646 -45.29 -22.46 -19.10
N ASP A 647 -46.58 -22.71 -19.33
CA ASP A 647 -47.65 -21.86 -18.80
C ASP A 647 -47.81 -22.08 -17.28
N VAL A 648 -47.51 -21.02 -16.53
CA VAL A 648 -47.64 -20.96 -15.07
C VAL A 648 -48.71 -19.98 -14.61
N SER A 649 -49.47 -19.38 -15.54
CA SER A 649 -50.48 -18.36 -15.24
C SER A 649 -51.60 -18.83 -14.30
N ASN A 650 -51.92 -20.13 -14.33
CA ASN A 650 -52.92 -20.76 -13.47
C ASN A 650 -52.33 -21.27 -12.13
N GLY A 651 -51.03 -21.07 -11.87
CA GLY A 651 -50.39 -21.46 -10.61
C GLY A 651 -50.47 -20.36 -9.54
N ASP A 652 -50.42 -20.74 -8.27
CA ASP A 652 -50.28 -19.79 -7.16
C ASP A 652 -48.86 -19.21 -7.17
N SER A 653 -48.71 -17.95 -7.57
CA SER A 653 -47.41 -17.27 -7.69
C SER A 653 -46.65 -17.18 -6.37
N MET A 654 -47.33 -17.40 -5.25
CA MET A 654 -46.76 -17.40 -3.91
C MET A 654 -46.11 -18.75 -3.52
N LEU A 655 -46.34 -19.81 -4.30
CA LEU A 655 -45.73 -21.13 -4.10
C LEU A 655 -44.45 -21.26 -4.93
N TYR A 656 -43.40 -21.76 -4.28
CA TYR A 656 -42.10 -21.95 -4.93
C TYR A 656 -42.18 -22.89 -6.15
N GLU A 657 -43.00 -23.94 -6.06
CA GLU A 657 -43.25 -24.90 -7.14
C GLU A 657 -43.71 -24.23 -8.45
N THR A 658 -44.51 -23.17 -8.37
CA THR A 658 -44.97 -22.44 -9.54
C THR A 658 -43.81 -21.76 -10.28
N PHE A 659 -42.86 -21.19 -9.54
CA PHE A 659 -41.63 -20.64 -10.11
C PHE A 659 -40.66 -21.73 -10.59
N LEU A 660 -40.49 -22.82 -9.84
CA LEU A 660 -39.64 -23.94 -10.25
C LEU A 660 -40.09 -24.51 -11.60
N ARG A 661 -41.40 -24.69 -11.80
CA ARG A 661 -41.97 -25.15 -13.07
C ARG A 661 -41.73 -24.20 -14.24
N SER A 662 -41.61 -22.90 -14.02
CA SER A 662 -41.38 -21.93 -15.10
C SER A 662 -39.95 -22.02 -15.66
N ARG A 663 -39.02 -22.68 -14.95
CA ARG A 663 -37.61 -22.82 -15.33
C ARG A 663 -37.14 -24.29 -15.24
N PRO A 664 -37.69 -25.19 -16.08
CA PRO A 664 -37.37 -26.62 -16.02
C PRO A 664 -35.90 -26.90 -16.37
N ALA A 665 -35.39 -28.05 -15.93
CA ALA A 665 -33.99 -28.48 -16.16
C ALA A 665 -33.58 -28.47 -17.64
N GLU A 666 -34.54 -28.67 -18.56
CA GLU A 666 -34.31 -28.62 -20.01
C GLU A 666 -33.69 -27.30 -20.47
N MET A 667 -34.02 -26.16 -19.84
CA MET A 667 -33.42 -24.87 -20.18
C MET A 667 -31.91 -24.87 -19.95
N GLU A 668 -31.45 -25.48 -18.85
CA GLU A 668 -30.02 -25.62 -18.55
C GLU A 668 -29.35 -26.63 -19.49
N VAL A 669 -29.98 -27.80 -19.69
CA VAL A 669 -29.43 -28.87 -20.54
C VAL A 669 -29.24 -28.41 -21.98
N ASN A 670 -30.22 -27.70 -22.56
CA ASN A 670 -30.14 -27.21 -23.94
C ASN A 670 -29.02 -26.17 -24.10
N ALA A 671 -28.91 -25.23 -23.16
CA ALA A 671 -27.85 -24.22 -23.15
C ALA A 671 -26.45 -24.86 -23.06
N ILE A 672 -26.26 -25.78 -22.12
CA ILE A 672 -24.97 -26.45 -21.88
C ILE A 672 -24.57 -27.31 -23.08
N LYS A 673 -25.53 -27.92 -23.79
CA LYS A 673 -25.27 -28.68 -25.02
C LYS A 673 -24.72 -27.77 -26.13
N ALA A 674 -25.32 -26.60 -26.32
CA ALA A 674 -24.84 -25.61 -27.28
C ALA A 674 -23.43 -25.09 -26.90
N VAL A 675 -23.24 -24.69 -25.64
CA VAL A 675 -21.93 -24.20 -25.15
C VAL A 675 -20.85 -25.27 -25.27
N SER A 676 -21.14 -26.53 -24.92
CA SER A 676 -20.20 -27.64 -25.04
C SER A 676 -19.74 -27.87 -26.48
N THR A 677 -20.66 -27.68 -27.44
CA THR A 677 -20.36 -27.81 -28.88
C THR A 677 -19.42 -26.69 -29.35
N LEU A 678 -19.73 -25.45 -28.99
CA LEU A 678 -18.89 -24.29 -29.31
C LEU A 678 -17.52 -24.35 -28.61
N CYS A 679 -17.49 -24.75 -27.35
CA CYS A 679 -16.26 -24.94 -26.56
C CYS A 679 -15.31 -25.96 -27.24
N LYS A 680 -15.86 -27.09 -27.72
CA LYS A 680 -15.09 -28.10 -28.47
C LYS A 680 -14.58 -27.56 -29.81
N LEU A 681 -15.40 -26.79 -30.53
CA LEU A 681 -15.07 -26.25 -31.85
C LEU A 681 -13.98 -25.17 -31.80
N TYR A 682 -14.14 -24.19 -30.91
CA TYR A 682 -13.25 -23.03 -30.85
C TYR A 682 -12.01 -23.24 -29.96
N LYS A 683 -12.05 -24.24 -29.07
CA LYS A 683 -10.98 -24.56 -28.10
C LYS A 683 -10.61 -23.38 -27.19
N VAL A 684 -11.60 -22.56 -26.85
CA VAL A 684 -11.52 -21.47 -25.87
C VAL A 684 -12.05 -21.98 -24.54
N ARG A 685 -11.46 -21.55 -23.42
CA ARG A 685 -11.95 -21.92 -22.09
C ARG A 685 -13.38 -21.41 -21.90
N CYS A 686 -14.30 -22.32 -21.63
CA CYS A 686 -15.67 -21.99 -21.28
C CYS A 686 -15.94 -22.34 -19.82
N HIS A 687 -16.82 -21.58 -19.19
CA HIS A 687 -17.23 -21.82 -17.82
C HIS A 687 -18.76 -21.75 -17.70
N ILE A 688 -19.39 -22.79 -17.14
CA ILE A 688 -20.82 -22.77 -16.83
C ILE A 688 -20.96 -22.27 -15.39
N VAL A 689 -21.60 -21.11 -15.22
CA VAL A 689 -21.87 -20.59 -13.88
C VAL A 689 -23.06 -21.29 -13.22
N HIS A 690 -23.04 -21.32 -11.88
CA HIS A 690 -24.16 -21.67 -10.99
C HIS A 690 -25.07 -22.83 -11.48
N LEU A 691 -24.50 -23.99 -11.86
CA LEU A 691 -25.29 -25.14 -12.31
C LEU A 691 -26.23 -25.63 -11.21
N SER A 692 -27.53 -25.71 -11.53
CA SER A 692 -28.56 -26.26 -10.64
C SER A 692 -29.04 -27.63 -11.11
N ALA A 693 -29.28 -27.82 -12.41
CA ALA A 693 -29.81 -29.07 -12.95
C ALA A 693 -28.76 -30.20 -12.99
N SER A 694 -28.94 -31.22 -12.15
CA SER A 694 -28.12 -32.43 -12.16
C SER A 694 -28.24 -33.24 -13.45
N ASP A 695 -29.32 -33.04 -14.21
CA ASP A 695 -29.57 -33.61 -15.54
C ASP A 695 -28.48 -33.26 -16.56
N ALA A 696 -27.78 -32.14 -16.37
CA ALA A 696 -26.67 -31.74 -17.23
C ALA A 696 -25.33 -32.42 -16.88
N LEU A 697 -25.20 -33.07 -15.72
CA LEU A 697 -23.93 -33.67 -15.28
C LEU A 697 -23.37 -34.71 -16.27
N PRO A 698 -24.16 -35.66 -16.82
CA PRO A 698 -23.64 -36.62 -17.80
C PRO A 698 -23.10 -35.94 -19.07
N LEU A 699 -23.78 -34.88 -19.53
CA LEU A 699 -23.37 -34.10 -20.70
C LEU A 699 -22.06 -33.34 -20.45
N ILE A 700 -21.93 -32.71 -19.27
CA ILE A 700 -20.70 -32.03 -18.86
C ILE A 700 -19.53 -33.02 -18.79
N LYS A 701 -19.76 -34.18 -18.17
CA LYS A 701 -18.76 -35.24 -18.04
C LYS A 701 -18.31 -35.75 -19.40
N ASP A 702 -19.23 -36.00 -20.32
CA ASP A 702 -18.91 -36.36 -21.70
C ASP A 702 -18.14 -35.25 -22.42
N ALA A 703 -18.54 -33.98 -22.26
CA ALA A 703 -17.87 -32.86 -22.88
C ALA A 703 -16.40 -32.76 -22.43
N LYS A 704 -16.15 -32.85 -21.12
CA LYS A 704 -14.81 -32.85 -20.52
C LYS A 704 -13.97 -34.04 -20.98
N ASN A 705 -14.52 -35.26 -20.93
CA ASN A 705 -13.83 -36.47 -21.38
C ASN A 705 -13.42 -36.42 -22.86
N ASN A 706 -14.19 -35.69 -23.68
CA ASN A 706 -13.89 -35.45 -25.09
C ASN A 706 -13.01 -34.19 -25.31
N GLY A 707 -12.30 -33.71 -24.28
CA GLY A 707 -11.31 -32.65 -24.39
C GLY A 707 -11.89 -31.25 -24.64
N ALA A 708 -13.12 -30.98 -24.18
CA ALA A 708 -13.62 -29.61 -24.10
C ALA A 708 -12.92 -28.89 -22.93
N PRO A 709 -12.33 -27.70 -23.14
CA PRO A 709 -11.81 -26.86 -22.06
C PRO A 709 -12.96 -26.20 -21.28
N LEU A 710 -13.80 -27.02 -20.66
CA LEU A 710 -15.03 -26.64 -19.96
C LEU A 710 -14.84 -26.82 -18.46
N THR A 711 -15.17 -25.78 -17.70
CA THR A 711 -15.32 -25.86 -16.24
C THR A 711 -16.75 -25.50 -15.84
N VAL A 712 -17.16 -25.92 -14.66
CA VAL A 712 -18.52 -25.76 -14.13
C VAL A 712 -18.45 -25.50 -12.64
N GLU A 713 -19.12 -24.45 -12.18
CA GLU A 713 -19.37 -24.20 -10.77
C GLU A 713 -20.81 -24.54 -10.41
N THR A 714 -21.05 -24.79 -9.12
CA THR A 714 -22.39 -24.72 -8.51
C THR A 714 -22.33 -23.75 -7.32
N CYS A 715 -23.46 -23.51 -6.67
CA CYS A 715 -23.55 -22.54 -5.59
C CYS A 715 -23.88 -23.19 -4.25
N HIS A 716 -23.52 -22.52 -3.15
CA HIS A 716 -23.84 -22.97 -1.80
C HIS A 716 -25.33 -23.29 -1.61
N HIS A 717 -26.23 -22.53 -2.23
CA HIS A 717 -27.68 -22.73 -2.12
C HIS A 717 -28.17 -24.02 -2.79
N TYR A 718 -27.64 -24.41 -3.95
CA TYR A 718 -28.05 -25.67 -4.58
C TYR A 718 -27.58 -26.91 -3.80
N LEU A 719 -26.54 -26.75 -2.98
CA LEU A 719 -25.98 -27.81 -2.14
C LEU A 719 -26.65 -27.91 -0.75
N ASN A 720 -27.27 -26.83 -0.27
CA ASN A 720 -27.78 -26.73 1.10
C ASN A 720 -29.30 -26.47 1.22
N LEU A 721 -29.96 -26.07 0.12
CA LEU A 721 -31.40 -25.82 0.07
C LEU A 721 -32.05 -26.77 -0.94
N SER A 722 -33.29 -27.17 -0.66
CA SER A 722 -34.10 -27.94 -1.61
C SER A 722 -35.49 -27.32 -1.76
N ALA A 723 -36.09 -27.49 -2.94
CA ALA A 723 -37.37 -26.88 -3.30
C ALA A 723 -38.50 -27.21 -2.30
N GLU A 724 -38.51 -28.44 -1.78
CA GLU A 724 -39.53 -28.93 -0.84
C GLU A 724 -39.49 -28.20 0.51
N GLN A 725 -38.38 -27.53 0.82
CA GLN A 725 -38.16 -26.82 2.08
C GLN A 725 -38.46 -25.32 1.97
N VAL A 726 -38.79 -24.80 0.79
CA VAL A 726 -39.05 -23.38 0.58
C VAL A 726 -40.45 -23.03 1.08
N PRO A 727 -40.60 -22.16 2.09
CA PRO A 727 -41.92 -21.76 2.57
C PRO A 727 -42.69 -20.93 1.53
N LYS A 728 -44.02 -20.98 1.61
CA LYS A 728 -44.90 -20.07 0.87
C LYS A 728 -44.53 -18.61 1.17
N ASN A 729 -44.51 -17.76 0.15
CA ASN A 729 -44.14 -16.34 0.20
C ASN A 729 -42.66 -16.02 0.52
N ALA A 730 -41.78 -17.01 0.71
CA ALA A 730 -40.39 -16.79 1.11
C ALA A 730 -39.49 -16.46 -0.10
N THR A 731 -39.71 -15.30 -0.71
CA THR A 731 -39.06 -14.88 -1.95
C THR A 731 -37.56 -14.62 -1.83
N GLU A 732 -37.00 -14.57 -0.63
CA GLU A 732 -35.56 -14.61 -0.35
C GLU A 732 -34.87 -15.90 -0.84
N TYR A 733 -35.63 -16.97 -1.10
CA TYR A 733 -35.14 -18.22 -1.71
C TYR A 733 -35.12 -18.18 -3.25
N LYS A 734 -35.69 -17.16 -3.89
CA LYS A 734 -35.72 -17.05 -5.35
C LYS A 734 -34.32 -16.76 -5.90
N CYS A 735 -33.83 -17.62 -6.78
CA CYS A 735 -32.66 -17.44 -7.64
C CYS A 735 -32.92 -18.06 -9.02
N CYS A 736 -32.08 -17.72 -10.00
CA CYS A 736 -32.15 -18.26 -11.37
C CYS A 736 -30.75 -18.79 -11.76
N PRO A 737 -30.58 -20.10 -12.06
CA PRO A 737 -31.58 -21.16 -12.06
C PRO A 737 -32.28 -21.40 -10.70
N PRO A 738 -33.44 -22.08 -10.65
CA PRO A 738 -34.14 -22.31 -9.39
C PRO A 738 -33.43 -23.36 -8.53
N ILE A 739 -33.61 -23.28 -7.21
CA ILE A 739 -33.31 -24.38 -6.27
C ILE A 739 -34.19 -25.56 -6.65
N ARG A 740 -33.59 -26.75 -6.76
CA ARG A 740 -34.28 -27.97 -7.18
C ARG A 740 -34.53 -28.91 -6.00
N GLU A 741 -35.15 -30.04 -6.28
CA GLU A 741 -35.52 -31.09 -5.34
C GLU A 741 -34.30 -31.67 -4.61
N LYS A 742 -34.53 -32.28 -3.44
CA LYS A 742 -33.46 -32.91 -2.65
C LYS A 742 -32.70 -33.98 -3.44
N SER A 743 -33.40 -34.73 -4.28
CA SER A 743 -32.81 -35.76 -5.15
C SER A 743 -31.81 -35.18 -6.17
N ASN A 744 -32.07 -33.97 -6.65
CA ASN A 744 -31.17 -33.21 -7.52
C ASN A 744 -29.93 -32.75 -6.73
N GLN A 745 -30.14 -32.15 -5.55
CA GLN A 745 -29.07 -31.72 -4.67
C GLN A 745 -28.09 -32.86 -4.35
N ASP A 746 -28.58 -34.07 -4.04
CA ASP A 746 -27.73 -35.23 -3.75
C ASP A 746 -26.88 -35.65 -4.97
N LYS A 747 -27.36 -35.43 -6.20
CA LYS A 747 -26.57 -35.67 -7.42
C LYS A 747 -25.51 -34.60 -7.64
N LEU A 748 -25.78 -33.32 -7.32
CA LEU A 748 -24.76 -32.26 -7.37
C LEU A 748 -23.62 -32.54 -6.39
N TRP A 749 -23.92 -32.99 -5.17
CA TRP A 749 -22.89 -33.43 -4.22
C TRP A 749 -22.00 -34.55 -4.78
N ARG A 750 -22.59 -35.55 -5.44
CA ARG A 750 -21.82 -36.61 -6.13
C ARG A 750 -20.98 -36.04 -7.27
N GLY A 751 -21.50 -35.05 -7.99
CA GLY A 751 -20.77 -34.34 -9.05
C GLY A 751 -19.52 -33.60 -8.54
N LEU A 752 -19.53 -33.09 -7.29
CA LEU A 752 -18.33 -32.53 -6.66
C LEU A 752 -17.32 -33.61 -6.26
N GLN A 753 -17.81 -34.75 -5.75
CA GLN A 753 -16.97 -35.87 -5.33
C GLN A 753 -16.26 -36.54 -6.51
N ASP A 754 -16.94 -36.68 -7.66
CA ASP A 754 -16.37 -37.32 -8.85
C ASP A 754 -15.64 -36.35 -9.80
N GLY A 755 -15.57 -35.06 -9.45
CA GLY A 755 -14.88 -34.02 -10.21
C GLY A 755 -15.63 -33.52 -11.45
N THR A 756 -16.89 -33.92 -11.66
CA THR A 756 -17.72 -33.37 -12.73
C THR A 756 -17.98 -31.87 -12.52
N LEU A 757 -18.18 -31.44 -11.27
CA LEU A 757 -18.23 -30.04 -10.84
C LEU A 757 -16.87 -29.61 -10.29
N ASP A 758 -16.40 -28.44 -10.70
CA ASP A 758 -15.03 -28.01 -10.44
C ASP A 758 -14.89 -27.17 -9.18
N MET A 759 -15.88 -26.33 -8.87
CA MET A 759 -15.83 -25.37 -7.75
C MET A 759 -17.20 -25.02 -7.20
N VAL A 760 -17.22 -24.34 -6.05
CA VAL A 760 -18.42 -23.84 -5.39
C VAL A 760 -18.27 -22.35 -5.10
N VAL A 761 -19.27 -21.55 -5.47
CA VAL A 761 -19.27 -20.08 -5.31
C VAL A 761 -20.53 -19.58 -4.60
N SER A 762 -20.60 -18.29 -4.28
CA SER A 762 -21.80 -17.72 -3.67
C SER A 762 -22.91 -17.41 -4.67
N ASP A 763 -22.56 -16.94 -5.87
CA ASP A 763 -23.46 -16.14 -6.73
C ASP A 763 -24.19 -15.09 -5.88
N HIS A 764 -23.40 -14.36 -5.06
CA HIS A 764 -23.95 -13.36 -4.16
C HIS A 764 -24.59 -12.25 -4.98
N SER A 765 -25.91 -12.31 -5.05
CA SER A 765 -26.71 -11.46 -5.91
C SER A 765 -27.81 -10.84 -5.05
N PRO A 766 -27.50 -9.72 -4.37
CA PRO A 766 -28.44 -9.00 -3.50
C PRO A 766 -29.28 -8.00 -4.30
N CYS A 767 -30.43 -7.61 -3.73
CA CYS A 767 -31.22 -6.47 -4.17
C CYS A 767 -31.87 -5.78 -2.97
N THR A 768 -32.61 -4.70 -3.21
CA THR A 768 -33.35 -4.01 -2.15
C THR A 768 -34.48 -4.87 -1.59
N ALA A 769 -34.84 -4.63 -0.32
CA ALA A 769 -35.95 -5.35 0.32
C ALA A 769 -37.28 -5.21 -0.41
N GLU A 770 -37.55 -4.07 -1.05
CA GLU A 770 -38.76 -3.83 -1.83
C GLU A 770 -38.89 -4.79 -3.02
N LEU A 771 -37.81 -4.98 -3.78
CA LEU A 771 -37.78 -5.89 -4.93
C LEU A 771 -37.81 -7.36 -4.51
N LYS A 772 -37.40 -7.66 -3.27
CA LYS A 772 -37.31 -9.03 -2.76
C LYS A 772 -38.54 -9.48 -2.00
N ARG A 773 -39.12 -8.66 -1.12
CA ARG A 773 -40.17 -9.04 -0.13
C ARG A 773 -41.59 -8.76 -0.62
N CYS A 774 -41.92 -9.06 -1.88
CA CYS A 774 -43.29 -8.98 -2.37
C CYS A 774 -44.10 -10.27 -2.14
N GLY A 775 -43.45 -11.38 -1.77
CA GLY A 775 -44.07 -12.69 -1.55
C GLY A 775 -44.41 -13.47 -2.83
N ASP A 776 -44.46 -12.81 -3.98
CA ASP A 776 -44.72 -13.42 -5.28
C ASP A 776 -43.41 -13.91 -5.92
N PHE A 777 -43.26 -15.22 -6.10
CA PHE A 777 -42.07 -15.82 -6.70
C PHE A 777 -41.94 -15.58 -8.20
N LEU A 778 -43.00 -15.19 -8.92
CA LEU A 778 -42.90 -14.82 -10.33
C LEU A 778 -42.44 -13.36 -10.47
N ALA A 779 -42.91 -12.47 -9.61
CA ALA A 779 -42.59 -11.04 -9.64
C ALA A 779 -41.28 -10.66 -8.92
N ALA A 780 -40.93 -11.30 -7.81
CA ALA A 780 -39.76 -10.93 -7.00
C ALA A 780 -38.46 -10.95 -7.80
N TRP A 781 -37.50 -10.08 -7.49
CA TRP A 781 -36.19 -10.17 -8.12
C TRP A 781 -35.43 -11.42 -7.65
N GLY A 782 -34.80 -12.15 -8.58
CA GLY A 782 -34.10 -13.42 -8.31
C GLY A 782 -32.60 -13.24 -8.01
N GLY A 783 -32.11 -13.85 -6.93
CA GLY A 783 -30.71 -13.81 -6.48
C GLY A 783 -30.57 -14.02 -4.97
N ILE A 784 -29.54 -14.73 -4.51
CA ILE A 784 -29.35 -15.07 -3.08
C ILE A 784 -28.13 -14.36 -2.52
N SER A 785 -28.27 -13.73 -1.35
CA SER A 785 -27.15 -13.12 -0.64
C SER A 785 -26.49 -14.12 0.30
N SER A 786 -25.29 -14.60 -0.06
CA SER A 786 -24.59 -15.64 0.73
C SER A 786 -23.08 -15.45 0.95
N LEU A 787 -22.47 -14.40 0.39
CA LEU A 787 -21.01 -14.14 0.42
C LEU A 787 -20.35 -14.33 1.79
N GLN A 788 -20.96 -13.82 2.87
CA GLN A 788 -20.42 -13.93 4.22
C GLN A 788 -20.38 -15.37 4.77
N PHE A 789 -21.22 -16.27 4.25
CA PHE A 789 -21.46 -17.59 4.85
C PHE A 789 -20.91 -18.74 4.02
N GLY A 790 -20.21 -18.46 2.91
CA GLY A 790 -19.81 -19.48 1.94
C GLY A 790 -19.00 -20.63 2.52
N LEU A 791 -17.96 -20.33 3.32
CA LEU A 791 -17.13 -21.35 3.96
C LEU A 791 -17.93 -22.22 4.97
N PRO A 792 -18.67 -21.65 5.94
CA PRO A 792 -19.54 -22.43 6.83
C PRO A 792 -20.59 -23.27 6.09
N LEU A 793 -21.23 -22.72 5.05
CA LEU A 793 -22.22 -23.43 4.23
C LEU A 793 -21.60 -24.61 3.50
N MET A 794 -20.42 -24.42 2.90
CA MET A 794 -19.70 -25.50 2.23
C MET A 794 -19.30 -26.58 3.23
N TRP A 795 -18.69 -26.21 4.35
CA TRP A 795 -18.20 -27.17 5.33
C TRP A 795 -19.30 -28.01 5.98
N THR A 796 -20.44 -27.37 6.31
CA THR A 796 -21.59 -28.05 6.90
C THR A 796 -22.04 -29.23 6.06
N GLY A 797 -22.26 -29.03 4.76
CA GLY A 797 -22.62 -30.13 3.86
C GLY A 797 -21.45 -31.07 3.52
N ALA A 798 -20.25 -30.53 3.31
CA ALA A 798 -19.07 -31.31 2.94
C ALA A 798 -18.72 -32.37 3.98
N LYS A 799 -18.76 -32.01 5.26
CA LYS A 799 -18.49 -32.92 6.39
C LYS A 799 -19.47 -34.08 6.41
N GLU A 800 -20.77 -33.82 6.22
CA GLU A 800 -21.80 -34.86 6.19
C GLU A 800 -21.62 -35.82 5.00
N LYS A 801 -21.10 -35.31 3.87
CA LYS A 801 -20.83 -36.09 2.67
C LYS A 801 -19.43 -36.70 2.64
N GLY A 802 -18.64 -36.56 3.71
CA GLY A 802 -17.31 -37.16 3.84
C GLY A 802 -16.19 -36.49 3.03
N LEU A 803 -16.37 -35.24 2.59
CA LEU A 803 -15.30 -34.46 1.96
C LEU A 803 -14.29 -33.97 3.01
N THR A 804 -13.02 -33.91 2.62
CA THR A 804 -11.91 -33.49 3.48
C THR A 804 -11.72 -31.97 3.49
N LEU A 805 -10.85 -31.46 4.39
CA LEU A 805 -10.44 -30.05 4.37
C LEU A 805 -9.70 -29.69 3.08
N GLN A 806 -8.92 -30.63 2.52
CA GLN A 806 -8.25 -30.45 1.23
C GLN A 806 -9.27 -30.31 0.09
N ASP A 807 -10.36 -31.08 0.11
CA ASP A 807 -11.43 -30.95 -0.88
C ASP A 807 -12.09 -29.57 -0.81
N VAL A 808 -12.39 -29.08 0.40
CA VAL A 808 -12.95 -27.73 0.60
C VAL A 808 -11.97 -26.66 0.13
N SER A 809 -10.69 -26.75 0.47
CA SER A 809 -9.68 -25.81 -0.02
C SER A 809 -9.60 -25.84 -1.54
N ARG A 810 -9.57 -27.03 -2.16
CA ARG A 810 -9.56 -27.15 -3.62
C ARG A 810 -10.76 -26.44 -4.26
N LEU A 811 -11.96 -26.70 -3.75
CA LEU A 811 -13.23 -26.23 -4.32
C LEU A 811 -13.48 -24.73 -4.10
N LEU A 812 -12.92 -24.13 -3.05
CA LEU A 812 -13.16 -22.72 -2.68
C LEU A 812 -11.95 -21.79 -2.90
N THR A 813 -10.75 -22.33 -3.13
CA THR A 813 -9.52 -21.53 -3.23
C THR A 813 -8.78 -21.83 -4.53
N ARG A 814 -8.22 -23.04 -4.68
CA ARG A 814 -7.28 -23.37 -5.76
C ARG A 814 -7.95 -23.34 -7.13
N VAL A 815 -9.08 -24.00 -7.28
CA VAL A 815 -9.77 -24.08 -8.57
C VAL A 815 -10.35 -22.72 -9.01
N PRO A 816 -10.99 -21.92 -8.12
CA PRO A 816 -11.34 -20.53 -8.46
C PRO A 816 -10.12 -19.67 -8.85
N ALA A 817 -8.96 -19.83 -8.19
CA ALA A 817 -7.74 -19.12 -8.57
C ALA A 817 -7.28 -19.49 -9.99
N GLU A 818 -7.37 -20.77 -10.37
CA GLU A 818 -7.02 -21.25 -11.71
C GLU A 818 -7.99 -20.72 -12.78
N LEU A 819 -9.30 -20.72 -12.51
CA LEU A 819 -10.31 -20.13 -13.40
C LEU A 819 -9.96 -18.67 -13.73
N CYS A 820 -9.74 -17.88 -12.68
CA CYS A 820 -9.46 -16.45 -12.76
C CYS A 820 -8.00 -16.11 -13.11
N SER A 821 -7.15 -17.10 -13.39
CA SER A 821 -5.72 -16.93 -13.69
C SER A 821 -4.92 -16.19 -12.59
N LEU A 822 -5.34 -16.36 -11.33
CA LEU A 822 -4.72 -15.81 -10.12
C LEU A 822 -3.83 -16.82 -9.39
N ASN A 823 -3.80 -18.08 -9.84
CA ASN A 823 -3.08 -19.20 -9.22
C ASN A 823 -1.56 -19.05 -9.12
N LYS A 824 -0.96 -18.02 -9.74
CA LYS A 824 0.46 -17.66 -9.55
C LYS A 824 0.74 -16.81 -8.30
N ARG A 825 -0.32 -16.33 -7.63
CA ARG A 825 -0.22 -15.45 -6.47
C ARG A 825 -1.21 -15.74 -5.36
N LYS A 826 -2.35 -16.39 -5.65
CA LYS A 826 -3.45 -16.68 -4.73
C LYS A 826 -3.92 -18.12 -4.84
N GLY A 827 -4.62 -18.59 -3.80
CA GLY A 827 -5.34 -19.87 -3.81
C GLY A 827 -4.55 -21.07 -3.29
N SER A 828 -3.28 -20.91 -2.91
CA SER A 828 -2.47 -21.94 -2.24
C SER A 828 -1.56 -21.34 -1.15
N LEU A 829 -1.12 -22.19 -0.22
CA LEU A 829 -0.11 -21.88 0.79
C LEU A 829 1.25 -22.38 0.30
N GLU A 830 1.93 -21.55 -0.48
CA GLU A 830 3.24 -21.86 -1.07
C GLU A 830 4.18 -20.66 -0.92
N GLU A 831 5.48 -20.93 -0.86
CA GLU A 831 6.49 -19.89 -0.78
C GLU A 831 6.43 -18.97 -2.01
N GLY A 832 6.50 -17.65 -1.79
CA GLY A 832 6.41 -16.62 -2.82
C GLY A 832 4.98 -16.16 -3.15
N MET A 833 3.94 -16.89 -2.71
CA MET A 833 2.53 -16.50 -2.85
C MET A 833 2.17 -15.33 -1.92
N ASP A 834 1.10 -14.60 -2.25
CA ASP A 834 0.52 -13.63 -1.33
C ASP A 834 0.14 -14.35 -0.03
N ALA A 835 0.43 -13.75 1.13
CA ALA A 835 0.06 -14.31 2.43
C ALA A 835 -1.44 -14.11 2.72
N ASP A 836 -2.27 -14.76 1.90
CA ASP A 836 -3.73 -14.71 1.92
C ASP A 836 -4.29 -16.03 2.45
N PHE A 837 -4.77 -16.02 3.69
CA PHE A 837 -5.28 -17.23 4.34
C PHE A 837 -6.38 -16.95 5.35
N VAL A 838 -7.21 -17.96 5.57
CA VAL A 838 -8.27 -17.96 6.58
C VAL A 838 -7.91 -18.91 7.71
N VAL A 839 -8.20 -18.47 8.94
CA VAL A 839 -8.11 -19.29 10.14
C VAL A 839 -9.52 -19.52 10.65
N TRP A 840 -9.91 -20.78 10.83
CA TRP A 840 -11.27 -21.13 11.20
C TRP A 840 -11.34 -22.42 12.02
N ASP A 841 -12.42 -22.57 12.80
CA ASP A 841 -12.69 -23.74 13.63
C ASP A 841 -13.82 -24.57 13.00
N PRO A 842 -13.51 -25.72 12.36
CA PRO A 842 -14.49 -26.58 11.70
C PRO A 842 -15.46 -27.28 12.66
N GLU A 843 -15.14 -27.34 13.95
CA GLU A 843 -15.98 -28.01 14.95
C GLU A 843 -17.02 -27.06 15.58
N LYS A 844 -16.77 -25.75 15.56
CA LYS A 844 -17.70 -24.75 16.11
C LYS A 844 -18.96 -24.60 15.28
N ILE A 845 -20.10 -24.57 15.97
CA ILE A 845 -21.40 -24.21 15.41
C ILE A 845 -21.57 -22.69 15.49
N ILE A 846 -22.06 -22.09 14.41
CA ILE A 846 -22.52 -20.71 14.33
C ILE A 846 -24.02 -20.69 14.02
N LYS A 847 -24.74 -19.73 14.60
CA LYS A 847 -26.14 -19.47 14.25
C LYS A 847 -26.20 -18.14 13.53
N ILE A 848 -26.74 -18.11 12.31
CA ILE A 848 -26.84 -16.88 11.53
C ILE A 848 -27.92 -15.98 12.15
N LYS A 849 -27.52 -14.78 12.57
CA LYS A 849 -28.42 -13.76 13.13
C LYS A 849 -28.35 -12.52 12.27
N GLU A 850 -29.49 -11.86 12.05
CA GLU A 850 -29.58 -10.59 11.31
C GLU A 850 -28.57 -9.53 11.80
N SER A 851 -28.34 -9.44 13.11
CA SER A 851 -27.40 -8.49 13.70
C SER A 851 -25.95 -8.68 13.25
N GLU A 852 -25.59 -9.90 12.84
CA GLU A 852 -24.23 -10.29 12.44
C GLU A 852 -24.04 -10.26 10.91
N ILE A 853 -25.11 -10.00 10.13
CA ILE A 853 -25.07 -9.89 8.66
C ILE A 853 -24.54 -8.52 8.24
N LEU A 854 -23.47 -8.52 7.42
CA LEU A 854 -22.81 -7.31 6.92
C LEU A 854 -23.17 -6.95 5.47
N HIS A 855 -23.97 -7.77 4.79
CA HIS A 855 -24.62 -7.37 3.54
C HIS A 855 -25.41 -6.07 3.75
N LYS A 856 -25.46 -5.18 2.75
CA LYS A 856 -26.22 -3.92 2.83
C LYS A 856 -27.70 -4.19 3.11
N ASN A 857 -28.27 -5.14 2.38
CA ASN A 857 -29.63 -5.63 2.58
C ASN A 857 -29.54 -6.98 3.31
N LYS A 858 -30.01 -7.03 4.56
CA LYS A 858 -29.90 -8.20 5.46
C LYS A 858 -30.94 -9.29 5.14
N LEU A 859 -30.96 -9.72 3.88
CA LEU A 859 -31.93 -10.65 3.33
C LEU A 859 -31.19 -11.91 2.92
N THR A 860 -31.48 -13.02 3.58
CA THR A 860 -30.83 -14.29 3.25
C THR A 860 -31.70 -15.47 3.67
N PRO A 861 -31.80 -16.54 2.86
CA PRO A 861 -32.56 -17.75 3.24
C PRO A 861 -31.88 -18.57 4.34
N TYR A 862 -30.73 -18.10 4.85
CA TYR A 862 -29.96 -18.76 5.88
C TYR A 862 -30.15 -18.16 7.28
N GLU A 863 -30.95 -17.11 7.43
CA GLU A 863 -31.23 -16.53 8.74
C GLU A 863 -31.80 -17.59 9.69
N GLY A 864 -31.28 -17.62 10.92
CA GLY A 864 -31.69 -18.57 11.95
C GLY A 864 -31.09 -19.98 11.82
N LYS A 865 -30.44 -20.32 10.70
CA LYS A 865 -29.81 -21.63 10.50
C LYS A 865 -28.53 -21.79 11.33
N GLU A 866 -28.27 -23.03 11.72
CA GLU A 866 -27.03 -23.44 12.39
C GLU A 866 -26.08 -24.09 11.37
N LEU A 867 -24.83 -23.64 11.36
CA LEU A 867 -23.79 -24.10 10.44
C LEU A 867 -22.52 -24.48 11.22
N TYR A 868 -21.78 -25.46 10.73
CA TYR A 868 -20.44 -25.78 11.21
C TYR A 868 -19.38 -24.92 10.52
N GLY A 869 -18.32 -24.57 11.25
CA GLY A 869 -17.20 -23.80 10.72
C GLY A 869 -17.30 -22.33 11.11
N ARG A 870 -16.60 -21.93 12.18
CA ARG A 870 -16.51 -20.52 12.57
C ARG A 870 -15.20 -19.90 12.08
N VAL A 871 -15.29 -18.82 11.31
CA VAL A 871 -14.11 -18.01 10.96
C VAL A 871 -13.58 -17.31 12.21
N VAL A 872 -12.29 -17.49 12.49
CA VAL A 872 -11.57 -16.91 13.63
C VAL A 872 -10.79 -15.66 13.19
N ALA A 873 -10.12 -15.75 12.04
CA ALA A 873 -9.38 -14.67 11.44
C ALA A 873 -9.31 -14.80 9.91
N THR A 874 -9.18 -13.66 9.24
CA THR A 874 -8.93 -13.58 7.79
C THR A 874 -7.74 -12.67 7.57
N ILE A 875 -6.72 -13.19 6.90
CA ILE A 875 -5.44 -12.55 6.66
C ILE A 875 -5.31 -12.27 5.16
N LEU A 876 -5.04 -11.01 4.82
CA LEU A 876 -4.77 -10.56 3.46
C LEU A 876 -3.35 -9.99 3.43
N ARG A 877 -2.47 -10.56 2.60
CA ARG A 877 -1.07 -10.13 2.47
C ARG A 877 -0.36 -10.03 3.82
N GLY A 878 -0.59 -11.00 4.70
CA GLY A 878 0.00 -11.02 6.04
C GLY A 878 -0.61 -10.05 7.04
N ASN A 879 -1.68 -9.34 6.70
CA ASN A 879 -2.36 -8.39 7.57
C ASN A 879 -3.76 -8.88 7.93
N TYR A 880 -4.14 -8.74 9.20
CA TYR A 880 -5.49 -9.03 9.64
C TYR A 880 -6.48 -8.05 9.02
N ILE A 881 -7.38 -8.56 8.20
CA ILE A 881 -8.57 -7.82 7.74
C ILE A 881 -9.79 -8.17 8.59
N TYR A 882 -9.74 -9.30 9.29
CA TYR A 882 -10.70 -9.71 10.31
C TYR A 882 -9.99 -10.57 11.37
N LYS A 883 -10.24 -10.32 12.66
CA LYS A 883 -9.74 -11.14 13.78
C LYS A 883 -10.66 -10.94 15.00
N HIS A 884 -11.02 -12.03 15.68
CA HIS A 884 -11.80 -11.99 16.93
C HIS A 884 -13.05 -11.09 16.86
N ASP A 885 -13.90 -11.33 15.85
CA ASP A 885 -15.15 -10.58 15.63
C ASP A 885 -14.96 -9.08 15.36
N LYS A 886 -13.74 -8.65 15.00
CA LYS A 886 -13.42 -7.27 14.63
C LYS A 886 -12.81 -7.22 13.22
N LEU A 887 -13.39 -6.36 12.39
CA LEU A 887 -12.82 -5.97 11.10
C LEU A 887 -11.67 -4.98 11.30
N SER A 888 -10.77 -4.89 10.32
CA SER A 888 -9.76 -3.83 10.29
C SER A 888 -10.41 -2.44 10.22
N ASP A 889 -9.74 -1.44 10.78
CA ASP A 889 -10.23 -0.06 10.74
C ASP A 889 -10.19 0.52 9.31
N LYS A 890 -9.23 0.05 8.51
CA LYS A 890 -8.99 0.55 7.15
C LYS A 890 -9.15 -0.55 6.09
N PRO A 891 -9.72 -0.22 4.93
CA PRO A 891 -9.64 -1.07 3.75
C PRO A 891 -8.19 -1.13 3.26
N ILE A 892 -7.69 -2.34 3.01
CA ILE A 892 -6.32 -2.57 2.52
C ILE A 892 -6.30 -3.45 1.24
N GLY A 893 -7.48 -3.79 0.71
CA GLY A 893 -7.63 -4.60 -0.48
C GLY A 893 -7.12 -3.89 -1.73
N ASN A 894 -6.62 -4.67 -2.68
CA ASN A 894 -6.11 -4.20 -3.95
C ASN A 894 -7.06 -4.60 -5.09
N LEU A 895 -7.16 -3.73 -6.10
CA LEU A 895 -7.79 -4.09 -7.36
C LEU A 895 -6.83 -4.93 -8.20
N LEU A 896 -7.29 -6.09 -8.67
CA LEU A 896 -6.49 -7.05 -9.43
C LEU A 896 -6.54 -6.72 -10.93
N LEU A 897 -6.11 -5.52 -11.30
CA LEU A 897 -5.97 -5.03 -12.68
C LEU A 897 -4.50 -4.73 -13.01
N ARG A 898 -4.16 -4.60 -14.31
CA ARG A 898 -2.82 -4.16 -14.74
C ARG A 898 -2.61 -2.68 -14.39
N ASN A 899 -1.42 -2.34 -13.88
CA ASN A 899 -1.14 -1.04 -13.24
C ASN A 899 -1.42 0.20 -14.13
N GLU A 900 -1.31 0.10 -15.46
CA GLU A 900 -1.57 1.20 -16.40
C GLU A 900 -3.07 1.53 -16.57
N HIS A 901 -3.95 0.72 -15.95
CA HIS A 901 -5.39 0.76 -16.15
C HIS A 901 -6.17 0.73 -14.83
N ARG A 902 -5.48 0.94 -13.70
CA ARG A 902 -6.07 1.16 -12.39
C ARG A 902 -6.64 2.56 -12.26
#